data_AF-A0AAD9Z5M3-F1
#
_entry.id   AF-A0AAD9Z5M3-F1
#
_cell.length_a   1.000
_cell.length_b   1.000
_cell.length_c   1.000
_cell.angle_alpha   90.00
_cell.angle_beta   90.00
_cell.angle_gamma   90.00
#
_symmetry.space_group_name_H-M   'P 1'
#
loop_
_entity.id
_entity.type
_entity.pdbx_description
1 polymer ?
#
loop_
_entity_poly.entity_id
_entity_poly.type
_entity_poly.pdbx_seq_one_letter_code
_entity_poly.pdbx_strand_id
1 'polypeptide(L)'
;MLERVVHASGAGAFGTFKLYESAADVTKAGVLADTSRTTPVFVRFSTVLGSRGSADTIRDVRGFAVKFYTEEGNWDIVVFFIQDAIKFPDLVHAAKPEPDTEVPQAQSAHNNFWDFQFLHSEATHTFMWAMSDRGVPRSYRMIQGFGVTTLNLDNEKGERHFMKFHFTPMLGVHSYVWDEALKLAGQDHDFHRKDLYEAIRMGVFPTWKFDATKVWPEELIPIRYIGELELNRNVDEYFTQTEQVAFCTSHIVPGIGFSDDPLLQGRNFSYFDTQLSRLGINWQEIPINKPVCPVMNQNRDGQGRHRITAGSINYWPNRKEAVPPAKPSEGGYVDYPEKIAGMKVRLKSKKFKDHTSQAQMFWNSQTPPEKLHFIAALGFELDHCDDPIVYNHIVERLCDIDIELAQAVAEKAGAPTPTKQGRSNAGKKTNFSMTTYNAPKPTIASRRVAILVGDSYVPVAFNGVYAALKAAKAFPKSGKGIQPDHHFEGVQSTMFDSVFIPGDLHIEPLRKQCRAVHWVREAFGHLKAIGATGEAVNLVKVACEFDGMSFSAAGSHDVANSYGIVTAEAPKPENFKEMLSMVKGAKDFIDALTRNGTTDHLYQTLARDPSLLPGTNRPVKTSFIGIRLIDDYLSLLCIAFWDSLNGSQPHLSLFTFMFMGQYMAGYSLIMIEGARVCNKWRVISFTALWGLLSQTVTYGITLLIFTHVHLSASPTATSRKWQDYLVDGPLVASIPPAMFISYMVTATLMALPAPSIISYAAKQNLIALWQIFPANSPVSPARIHLGRTSSLSRALTLCGTCSRVRSDWPQ
;
A
#
# COMPACT_ATOMS: atom_id res chain seq x y z
N MET A 1 -31.04 3.12 17.92
CA MET A 1 -30.30 3.93 16.93
C MET A 1 -29.53 2.95 16.06
N LEU A 2 -29.77 2.97 14.75
CA LEU A 2 -29.09 2.09 13.81
C LEU A 2 -27.72 2.69 13.41
N GLU A 3 -26.77 1.87 12.98
CA GLU A 3 -25.60 2.39 12.27
C GLU A 3 -26.00 2.95 10.90
N ARG A 4 -25.09 3.64 10.22
CA ARG A 4 -25.32 4.05 8.83
C ARG A 4 -25.29 2.82 7.93
N VAL A 5 -26.19 2.74 6.95
CA VAL A 5 -26.26 1.62 5.99
C VAL A 5 -24.93 1.41 5.23
N VAL A 6 -24.31 2.52 4.84
CA VAL A 6 -22.94 2.61 4.31
C VAL A 6 -22.17 3.63 5.12
N HIS A 7 -20.84 3.58 5.07
CA HIS A 7 -19.98 4.49 5.82
C HIS A 7 -20.18 4.41 7.34
N ALA A 8 -20.47 3.21 7.86
CA ALA A 8 -20.73 2.98 9.27
C ALA A 8 -19.49 3.23 10.13
N SER A 9 -18.33 2.67 9.77
CA SER A 9 -17.07 2.97 10.44
C SER A 9 -16.50 4.32 9.99
N GLY A 10 -16.13 5.16 10.95
CA GLY A 10 -15.58 6.48 10.66
C GLY A 10 -15.03 7.22 11.87
N ALA A 11 -14.51 8.42 11.62
CA ALA A 11 -13.96 9.33 12.61
C ALA A 11 -14.32 10.78 12.25
N GLY A 12 -14.58 11.62 13.25
CA GLY A 12 -15.01 13.00 13.03
C GLY A 12 -14.25 14.00 13.89
N ALA A 13 -14.13 15.22 13.38
CA ALA A 13 -13.49 16.33 14.07
C ALA A 13 -14.11 17.68 13.64
N PHE A 14 -14.02 18.66 14.54
CA PHE A 14 -14.39 20.04 14.28
C PHE A 14 -13.22 20.81 13.66
N GLY A 15 -13.58 21.89 12.96
CA GLY A 15 -12.62 22.73 12.31
C GLY A 15 -13.20 24.07 11.86
N THR A 16 -12.46 24.73 10.99
CA THR A 16 -12.85 25.99 10.36
C THR A 16 -12.54 25.97 8.88
N PHE A 17 -13.37 26.68 8.12
CA PHE A 17 -13.15 26.97 6.71
C PHE A 17 -13.01 28.48 6.50
N LYS A 18 -12.04 28.88 5.69
CA LYS A 18 -11.78 30.28 5.35
C LYS A 18 -11.37 30.44 3.90
N LEU A 19 -11.90 31.46 3.23
CA LEU A 19 -11.46 31.85 1.90
C LEU A 19 -10.24 32.76 1.98
N TYR A 20 -9.37 32.64 0.99
CA TYR A 20 -8.37 33.67 0.70
C TYR A 20 -8.71 34.44 -0.59
N GLU A 21 -9.56 33.87 -1.46
CA GLU A 21 -10.05 34.50 -2.68
C GLU A 21 -11.58 34.36 -2.75
N SER A 22 -12.26 35.46 -3.08
CA SER A 22 -13.71 35.46 -3.27
C SER A 22 -14.07 34.80 -4.61
N ALA A 23 -15.08 33.93 -4.59
CA ALA A 23 -15.69 33.35 -5.78
C ALA A 23 -16.98 34.08 -6.20
N ALA A 24 -17.13 35.36 -5.84
CA ALA A 24 -18.31 36.18 -6.17
C ALA A 24 -18.60 36.29 -7.68
N ASP A 25 -17.59 36.04 -8.51
CA ASP A 25 -17.73 35.96 -9.97
C ASP A 25 -18.63 34.79 -10.42
N VAL A 26 -18.67 33.70 -9.64
CA VAL A 26 -19.43 32.49 -9.98
C VAL A 26 -20.55 32.16 -8.99
N THR A 27 -20.52 32.66 -7.75
CA THR A 27 -21.56 32.37 -6.74
C THR A 27 -21.86 33.56 -5.83
N LYS A 28 -23.11 33.70 -5.41
CA LYS A 28 -23.53 34.61 -4.33
C LYS A 28 -23.53 33.97 -2.94
N ALA A 29 -23.11 32.71 -2.81
CA ALA A 29 -23.09 32.04 -1.52
C ALA A 29 -22.06 32.70 -0.59
N GLY A 30 -22.50 33.27 0.54
CA GLY A 30 -21.63 34.00 1.47
C GLY A 30 -20.41 33.20 1.91
N VAL A 31 -20.55 31.88 2.09
CA VAL A 31 -19.46 30.95 2.45
C VAL A 31 -18.34 30.88 1.40
N LEU A 32 -18.63 31.24 0.15
CA LEU A 32 -17.70 31.26 -0.98
C LEU A 32 -17.43 32.67 -1.54
N ALA A 33 -18.12 33.71 -1.04
CA ALA A 33 -18.00 35.07 -1.55
C ALA A 33 -17.33 36.04 -0.55
N ASP A 34 -17.45 35.83 0.76
CA ASP A 34 -16.91 36.73 1.79
C ASP A 34 -15.61 36.16 2.40
N THR A 35 -14.48 36.83 2.16
CA THR A 35 -13.15 36.44 2.65
C THR A 35 -12.88 36.86 4.09
N SER A 36 -13.73 37.71 4.68
CA SER A 36 -13.60 38.14 6.08
C SER A 36 -14.11 37.08 7.06
N ARG A 37 -15.04 36.22 6.60
CA ARG A 37 -15.70 35.24 7.46
C ARG A 37 -14.84 34.00 7.74
N THR A 38 -15.06 33.41 8.91
CA THR A 38 -14.55 32.09 9.26
C THR A 38 -15.74 31.19 9.56
N THR A 39 -15.94 30.15 8.73
CA THR A 39 -17.10 29.27 8.83
C THR A 39 -16.75 28.06 9.69
N PRO A 40 -17.44 27.81 10.81
CA PRO A 40 -17.25 26.57 11.57
C PRO A 40 -17.62 25.37 10.70
N VAL A 41 -16.89 24.27 10.85
CA VAL A 41 -17.20 23.03 10.15
C VAL A 41 -17.12 21.81 11.06
N PHE A 42 -17.80 20.75 10.66
CA PHE A 42 -17.57 19.40 11.17
C PHE A 42 -17.29 18.46 10.00
N VAL A 43 -16.21 17.70 10.09
CA VAL A 43 -15.82 16.73 9.07
C VAL A 43 -15.93 15.33 9.64
N ARG A 44 -16.48 14.40 8.85
CA ARG A 44 -16.46 12.97 9.14
C ARG A 44 -15.83 12.22 7.97
N PHE A 45 -14.76 11.49 8.29
CA PHE A 45 -14.16 10.51 7.42
C PHE A 45 -14.74 9.12 7.71
N SER A 46 -14.70 8.24 6.73
CA SER A 46 -15.23 6.88 6.88
C SER A 46 -14.69 5.91 5.83
N THR A 47 -14.76 4.62 6.12
CA THR A 47 -14.80 3.57 5.07
C THR A 47 -16.20 3.55 4.44
N VAL A 48 -16.54 2.59 3.57
CA VAL A 48 -17.87 2.45 2.96
C VAL A 48 -18.54 1.14 3.36
N LEU A 49 -17.84 0.02 3.14
CA LEU A 49 -18.44 -1.33 3.16
C LEU A 49 -18.60 -1.86 4.58
N GLY A 50 -17.60 -1.66 5.43
CA GLY A 50 -17.58 -2.21 6.77
C GLY A 50 -18.67 -1.66 7.70
N SER A 51 -19.17 -2.51 8.59
CA SER A 51 -20.02 -2.12 9.72
C SER A 51 -19.23 -1.27 10.73
N ARG A 52 -19.88 -0.69 11.75
CA ARG A 52 -19.25 0.30 12.66
C ARG A 52 -17.94 -0.17 13.33
N GLY A 53 -17.79 -1.47 13.58
CA GLY A 53 -16.61 -2.07 14.20
C GLY A 53 -15.51 -2.56 13.23
N SER A 54 -15.65 -2.33 11.93
CA SER A 54 -14.65 -2.75 10.95
C SER A 54 -13.38 -1.89 11.04
N ALA A 55 -12.25 -2.48 10.64
CA ALA A 55 -10.95 -1.82 10.66
C ALA A 55 -10.83 -0.61 9.70
N ASP A 56 -10.01 0.35 10.11
CA ASP A 56 -9.79 1.62 9.40
C ASP A 56 -8.94 1.51 8.11
N THR A 57 -8.02 0.54 8.06
CA THR A 57 -6.95 0.45 7.04
C THR A 57 -7.24 -0.54 5.91
N ILE A 58 -8.48 -0.98 5.78
CA ILE A 58 -8.94 -1.85 4.68
C ILE A 58 -8.76 -1.20 3.29
N ARG A 59 -8.79 -2.00 2.22
CA ARG A 59 -8.95 -1.47 0.87
C ARG A 59 -10.42 -1.10 0.66
N ASP A 60 -10.67 0.20 0.52
CA ASP A 60 -12.03 0.73 0.33
C ASP A 60 -11.97 2.17 -0.18
N VAL A 61 -13.07 2.65 -0.74
CA VAL A 61 -13.26 4.10 -0.89
C VAL A 61 -13.31 4.74 0.49
N ARG A 62 -12.81 5.97 0.62
CA ARG A 62 -12.98 6.77 1.83
C ARG A 62 -14.03 7.85 1.63
N GLY A 63 -14.99 7.91 2.55
CA GLY A 63 -15.90 9.03 2.68
C GLY A 63 -15.18 10.25 3.24
N PHE A 64 -15.46 11.42 2.68
CA PHE A 64 -15.01 12.72 3.16
C PHE A 64 -16.23 13.65 3.19
N ALA A 65 -16.96 13.65 4.30
CA ALA A 65 -18.16 14.46 4.45
C ALA A 65 -17.86 15.73 5.27
N VAL A 66 -18.23 16.89 4.74
CA VAL A 66 -18.02 18.20 5.40
C VAL A 66 -19.36 18.88 5.59
N LYS A 67 -19.63 19.33 6.82
CA LYS A 67 -20.77 20.18 7.18
C LYS A 67 -20.26 21.58 7.48
N PHE A 68 -20.72 22.55 6.71
CA PHE A 68 -20.46 23.97 6.89
C PHE A 68 -21.62 24.58 7.67
N TYR A 69 -21.34 25.14 8.83
CA TYR A 69 -22.32 25.88 9.63
C TYR A 69 -22.28 27.35 9.22
N THR A 70 -22.96 27.70 8.13
CA THR A 70 -22.94 29.07 7.59
C THR A 70 -24.01 29.95 8.26
N GLU A 71 -23.94 31.27 8.08
CA GLU A 71 -24.98 32.19 8.56
C GLU A 71 -26.27 32.08 7.76
N GLU A 72 -26.21 31.47 6.57
CA GLU A 72 -27.34 31.30 5.65
C GLU A 72 -27.97 29.89 5.73
N GLY A 73 -27.44 29.02 6.59
CA GLY A 73 -27.90 27.64 6.76
C GLY A 73 -26.74 26.64 6.83
N ASN A 74 -27.07 25.37 7.03
CA ASN A 74 -26.07 24.32 6.90
C ASN A 74 -25.91 23.94 5.43
N TRP A 75 -24.66 23.83 4.99
CA TRP A 75 -24.31 23.27 3.68
C TRP A 75 -23.45 22.03 3.88
N ASP A 76 -23.80 20.93 3.20
CA ASP A 76 -23.03 19.68 3.28
C ASP A 76 -22.41 19.30 1.93
N ILE A 77 -21.17 18.81 1.96
CA ILE A 77 -20.52 18.12 0.84
C ILE A 77 -20.35 16.64 1.20
N VAL A 78 -20.86 15.75 0.35
CA VAL A 78 -20.83 14.30 0.58
C VAL A 78 -20.49 13.55 -0.72
N VAL A 79 -19.66 12.51 -0.62
CA VAL A 79 -19.06 11.80 -1.76
C VAL A 79 -19.73 10.44 -2.01
N PHE A 80 -20.00 10.07 -3.27
CA PHE A 80 -20.36 8.69 -3.66
C PHE A 80 -20.19 8.45 -5.18
N PHE A 81 -20.06 7.20 -5.63
CA PHE A 81 -19.70 6.85 -7.01
C PHE A 81 -20.65 5.81 -7.64
N ILE A 82 -21.39 6.21 -8.69
CA ILE A 82 -22.08 5.44 -9.76
C ILE A 82 -22.77 6.48 -10.66
N GLN A 83 -23.30 6.08 -11.82
CA GLN A 83 -24.00 7.02 -12.70
C GLN A 83 -25.41 7.36 -12.22
N ASP A 84 -26.17 6.38 -11.74
CA ASP A 84 -27.60 6.53 -11.42
C ASP A 84 -27.90 5.95 -10.03
N ALA A 85 -28.55 6.75 -9.18
CA ALA A 85 -28.88 6.38 -7.81
C ALA A 85 -29.74 5.10 -7.70
N ILE A 86 -30.53 4.74 -8.72
CA ILE A 86 -31.35 3.53 -8.70
C ILE A 86 -30.51 2.24 -8.63
N LYS A 87 -29.21 2.30 -8.95
CA LYS A 87 -28.29 1.14 -8.88
C LYS A 87 -27.48 1.14 -7.58
N PHE A 88 -27.70 2.10 -6.69
CA PHE A 88 -27.01 2.17 -5.40
C PHE A 88 -27.24 0.92 -4.54
N PRO A 89 -28.48 0.41 -4.36
CA PRO A 89 -28.67 -0.81 -3.59
C PRO A 89 -27.95 -2.01 -4.20
N ASP A 90 -27.98 -2.15 -5.53
CA ASP A 90 -27.34 -3.27 -6.23
C ASP A 90 -25.82 -3.27 -6.04
N LEU A 91 -25.17 -2.10 -6.22
CA LEU A 91 -23.73 -1.95 -5.96
C LEU A 91 -23.39 -2.27 -4.51
N VAL A 92 -24.14 -1.69 -3.57
CA VAL A 92 -23.85 -1.83 -2.13
C VAL A 92 -24.08 -3.26 -1.68
N HIS A 93 -25.12 -3.94 -2.14
CA HIS A 93 -25.36 -5.35 -1.83
C HIS A 93 -24.26 -6.25 -2.43
N ALA A 94 -23.82 -5.97 -3.65
CA ALA A 94 -22.74 -6.71 -4.28
C ALA A 94 -21.39 -6.54 -3.55
N ALA A 95 -21.14 -5.37 -2.97
CA ALA A 95 -19.89 -5.06 -2.26
C ALA A 95 -19.92 -5.35 -0.75
N LYS A 96 -21.11 -5.53 -0.17
CA LYS A 96 -21.30 -5.90 1.24
C LYS A 96 -21.07 -7.41 1.41
N PRO A 97 -20.92 -7.88 2.67
CA PRO A 97 -20.83 -9.31 2.93
C PRO A 97 -21.99 -10.08 2.29
N GLU A 98 -21.71 -11.25 1.72
CA GLU A 98 -22.67 -12.03 0.96
C GLU A 98 -23.84 -12.47 1.85
N PRO A 99 -25.09 -12.47 1.34
CA PRO A 99 -26.27 -12.49 2.20
C PRO A 99 -26.54 -13.83 2.91
N ASP A 100 -25.95 -14.92 2.44
CA ASP A 100 -26.11 -16.25 3.01
C ASP A 100 -25.19 -16.50 4.21
N THR A 101 -24.01 -15.88 4.22
CA THR A 101 -22.95 -16.12 5.23
C THR A 101 -22.52 -14.87 6.00
N GLU A 102 -22.87 -13.68 5.51
CA GLU A 102 -22.36 -12.38 5.97
C GLU A 102 -20.82 -12.30 5.92
N VAL A 103 -20.22 -12.87 4.87
CA VAL A 103 -18.76 -12.87 4.61
C VAL A 103 -18.47 -12.32 3.21
N PRO A 104 -17.37 -11.57 2.99
CA PRO A 104 -16.40 -11.07 3.96
C PRO A 104 -16.77 -9.70 4.54
N GLN A 105 -16.30 -9.42 5.77
CA GLN A 105 -16.47 -8.09 6.39
C GLN A 105 -15.50 -7.08 5.79
N ALA A 106 -16.06 -5.99 5.26
CA ALA A 106 -15.33 -4.79 4.84
C ALA A 106 -14.24 -5.05 3.77
N GLN A 107 -14.51 -5.95 2.83
CA GLN A 107 -13.61 -6.31 1.74
C GLN A 107 -14.41 -6.47 0.45
N SER A 108 -13.86 -6.01 -0.67
CA SER A 108 -14.40 -6.26 -2.02
C SER A 108 -13.91 -7.59 -2.63
N ALA A 109 -13.04 -8.31 -1.92
CA ALA A 109 -12.35 -9.50 -2.38
C ALA A 109 -13.25 -10.75 -2.26
N HIS A 110 -14.34 -10.78 -3.04
CA HIS A 110 -15.28 -11.89 -3.12
C HIS A 110 -16.10 -11.84 -4.41
N ASN A 111 -16.79 -12.94 -4.73
CA ASN A 111 -17.45 -13.17 -6.03
C ASN A 111 -18.46 -12.07 -6.40
N ASN A 112 -19.40 -11.75 -5.49
CA ASN A 112 -20.51 -10.85 -5.83
C ASN A 112 -20.06 -9.45 -6.25
N PHE A 113 -19.01 -8.91 -5.61
CA PHE A 113 -18.51 -7.58 -5.96
C PHE A 113 -17.99 -7.55 -7.39
N TRP A 114 -17.13 -8.52 -7.72
CA TRP A 114 -16.46 -8.58 -9.02
C TRP A 114 -17.41 -9.02 -10.14
N ASP A 115 -18.42 -9.83 -9.87
CA ASP A 115 -19.51 -10.10 -10.82
C ASP A 115 -20.24 -8.80 -11.21
N PHE A 116 -20.62 -8.00 -10.22
CA PHE A 116 -21.24 -6.69 -10.47
C PHE A 116 -20.31 -5.76 -11.26
N GLN A 117 -19.01 -5.69 -10.91
CA GLN A 117 -18.05 -4.83 -11.63
C GLN A 117 -17.96 -5.20 -13.13
N PHE A 118 -18.03 -6.49 -13.47
CA PHE A 118 -18.02 -6.93 -14.85
C PHE A 118 -19.32 -6.59 -15.59
N LEU A 119 -20.46 -7.03 -15.04
CA LEU A 119 -21.79 -6.89 -15.64
C LEU A 119 -22.23 -5.42 -15.71
N HIS A 120 -21.74 -4.59 -14.80
CA HIS A 120 -22.01 -3.16 -14.73
C HIS A 120 -20.79 -2.33 -15.13
N SER A 121 -20.43 -2.37 -16.42
CA SER A 121 -19.25 -1.69 -16.98
C SER A 121 -19.09 -0.21 -16.60
N GLU A 122 -20.15 0.51 -16.21
CA GLU A 122 -20.08 1.89 -15.69
C GLU A 122 -19.17 2.03 -14.45
N ALA A 123 -19.00 0.96 -13.69
CA ALA A 123 -18.16 0.93 -12.50
C ALA A 123 -16.66 0.76 -12.80
N THR A 124 -16.30 0.57 -14.09
CA THR A 124 -14.91 0.29 -14.51
C THR A 124 -13.91 1.32 -13.98
N HIS A 125 -14.21 2.60 -14.12
CA HIS A 125 -13.31 3.65 -13.62
C HIS A 125 -13.21 3.63 -12.09
N THR A 126 -14.31 3.39 -11.38
CA THR A 126 -14.34 3.40 -9.91
C THR A 126 -13.49 2.29 -9.31
N PHE A 127 -13.58 1.06 -9.83
CA PHE A 127 -12.74 -0.02 -9.30
C PHE A 127 -11.25 0.23 -9.58
N MET A 128 -10.90 0.92 -10.68
CA MET A 128 -9.51 1.34 -10.91
C MET A 128 -8.99 2.28 -9.80
N TRP A 129 -9.84 3.17 -9.27
CA TRP A 129 -9.42 3.97 -8.11
C TRP A 129 -9.27 3.12 -6.85
N ALA A 130 -10.23 2.24 -6.56
CA ALA A 130 -10.22 1.38 -5.37
C ALA A 130 -9.02 0.40 -5.33
N MET A 131 -8.60 -0.10 -6.49
CA MET A 131 -7.47 -1.02 -6.62
C MET A 131 -6.10 -0.32 -6.64
N SER A 132 -6.07 0.99 -6.89
CA SER A 132 -4.85 1.77 -6.64
C SER A 132 -4.60 1.95 -5.14
N ASP A 133 -3.43 2.47 -4.79
CA ASP A 133 -3.08 2.79 -3.40
C ASP A 133 -3.99 3.87 -2.78
N ARG A 134 -4.78 4.60 -3.59
CA ARG A 134 -5.85 5.47 -3.08
C ARG A 134 -6.86 4.73 -2.20
N GLY A 135 -7.03 3.42 -2.42
CA GLY A 135 -7.90 2.55 -1.63
C GLY A 135 -7.35 2.22 -0.24
N VAL A 136 -6.06 2.47 0.03
CA VAL A 136 -5.38 2.15 1.30
C VAL A 136 -4.57 3.35 1.81
N PRO A 137 -5.24 4.48 2.12
CA PRO A 137 -4.55 5.69 2.52
C PRO A 137 -3.80 5.51 3.84
N ARG A 138 -2.71 6.26 4.02
CA ARG A 138 -1.89 6.25 5.25
C ARG A 138 -2.60 6.92 6.42
N SER A 139 -3.38 7.95 6.13
CA SER A 139 -4.10 8.75 7.12
C SER A 139 -5.21 9.52 6.42
N TYR A 140 -6.34 9.75 7.11
CA TYR A 140 -7.35 10.69 6.63
C TYR A 140 -6.79 12.08 6.34
N ARG A 141 -5.68 12.47 6.97
CA ARG A 141 -5.02 13.78 6.78
C ARG A 141 -4.22 13.87 5.47
N MET A 142 -4.06 12.75 4.77
CA MET A 142 -3.23 12.59 3.57
C MET A 142 -4.05 12.04 2.39
N ILE A 143 -5.34 12.33 2.35
CA ILE A 143 -6.22 11.99 1.22
C ILE A 143 -6.78 13.26 0.59
N GLN A 144 -7.06 13.18 -0.71
CA GLN A 144 -7.93 14.15 -1.38
C GLN A 144 -9.40 13.89 -1.03
N GLY A 145 -10.21 14.94 -1.06
CA GLY A 145 -11.67 14.86 -1.02
C GLY A 145 -12.27 15.37 -2.32
N PHE A 146 -13.32 14.72 -2.82
CA PHE A 146 -13.98 15.11 -4.06
C PHE A 146 -15.49 15.16 -3.86
N GLY A 147 -16.18 16.21 -4.31
CA GLY A 147 -17.65 16.24 -4.27
C GLY A 147 -18.32 15.18 -5.16
N VAL A 148 -17.60 14.69 -6.18
CA VAL A 148 -17.99 13.73 -7.22
C VAL A 148 -19.14 14.17 -8.11
N THR A 149 -20.28 14.60 -7.58
CA THR A 149 -21.44 15.06 -8.35
C THR A 149 -21.26 16.49 -8.83
N THR A 150 -21.80 16.82 -10.01
CA THR A 150 -21.77 18.21 -10.50
C THR A 150 -22.82 19.03 -9.77
N LEU A 151 -22.43 20.20 -9.28
CA LEU A 151 -23.35 21.18 -8.69
C LEU A 151 -23.39 22.45 -9.54
N ASN A 152 -24.34 23.33 -9.23
CA ASN A 152 -24.47 24.63 -9.86
C ASN A 152 -24.08 25.72 -8.87
N LEU A 153 -23.43 26.76 -9.38
CA LEU A 153 -23.17 28.02 -8.69
C LEU A 153 -23.85 29.13 -9.46
N ASP A 154 -24.59 29.98 -8.76
CA ASP A 154 -25.29 31.12 -9.35
C ASP A 154 -24.76 32.41 -8.72
N ASN A 155 -24.29 33.33 -9.55
CA ASN A 155 -23.78 34.63 -9.09
C ASN A 155 -24.92 35.67 -8.93
N GLU A 156 -24.56 36.87 -8.48
CA GLU A 156 -25.52 37.98 -8.28
C GLU A 156 -26.23 38.44 -9.58
N LYS A 157 -25.63 38.17 -10.74
CA LYS A 157 -26.24 38.46 -12.05
C LYS A 157 -27.23 37.39 -12.50
N GLY A 158 -27.37 36.30 -11.74
CA GLY A 158 -28.16 35.14 -12.11
C GLY A 158 -27.50 34.26 -13.18
N GLU A 159 -26.17 34.35 -13.36
CA GLU A 159 -25.42 33.51 -14.29
C GLU A 159 -25.00 32.19 -13.62
N ARG A 160 -25.28 31.08 -14.29
CA ARG A 160 -24.98 29.74 -13.79
C ARG A 160 -23.63 29.21 -14.25
N HIS A 161 -22.93 28.61 -13.31
CA HIS A 161 -21.67 27.90 -13.52
C HIS A 161 -21.77 26.49 -12.93
N PHE A 162 -21.36 25.47 -13.69
CA PHE A 162 -21.24 24.12 -13.11
C PHE A 162 -20.08 24.06 -12.12
N MET A 163 -19.99 23.09 -11.22
CA MET A 163 -18.83 22.93 -10.36
C MET A 163 -18.66 21.51 -9.85
N LYS A 164 -17.46 21.23 -9.35
CA LYS A 164 -17.15 20.10 -8.50
C LYS A 164 -16.20 20.59 -7.42
N PHE A 165 -16.31 20.01 -6.24
CA PHE A 165 -15.45 20.34 -5.12
C PHE A 165 -14.21 19.46 -5.05
N HIS A 166 -13.08 20.06 -4.69
CA HIS A 166 -11.85 19.38 -4.36
C HIS A 166 -11.29 19.85 -3.02
N PHE A 167 -10.77 18.90 -2.27
CA PHE A 167 -9.94 19.13 -1.09
C PHE A 167 -8.58 18.50 -1.36
N THR A 168 -7.52 19.31 -1.46
CA THR A 168 -6.15 18.83 -1.67
C THR A 168 -5.35 18.95 -0.37
N PRO A 169 -4.85 17.83 0.21
CA PRO A 169 -4.20 17.84 1.51
C PRO A 169 -2.87 18.58 1.47
N MET A 170 -2.61 19.43 2.46
CA MET A 170 -1.34 20.17 2.58
C MET A 170 -0.16 19.27 2.98
N LEU A 171 -0.44 18.11 3.56
CA LEU A 171 0.55 17.07 3.86
C LEU A 171 0.89 16.19 2.64
N GLY A 172 0.21 16.38 1.52
CA GLY A 172 0.29 15.55 0.33
C GLY A 172 -0.52 14.26 0.42
N VAL A 173 -0.57 13.53 -0.68
CA VAL A 173 -1.30 12.25 -0.80
C VAL A 173 -0.36 11.08 -0.51
N HIS A 174 -0.69 10.28 0.50
CA HIS A 174 0.14 9.13 0.93
C HIS A 174 -0.72 7.93 1.28
N SER A 175 -0.17 6.75 1.01
CA SER A 175 -0.85 5.46 1.18
C SER A 175 0.06 4.41 1.79
N TYR A 176 -0.57 3.36 2.32
CA TYR A 176 0.09 2.13 2.73
C TYR A 176 0.32 1.19 1.55
N VAL A 177 1.25 0.26 1.72
CA VAL A 177 1.32 -0.95 0.90
C VAL A 177 0.35 -2.01 1.46
N TRP A 178 -0.08 -2.97 0.63
CA TRP A 178 -1.20 -3.85 1.00
C TRP A 178 -0.94 -4.75 2.22
N ASP A 179 0.22 -5.41 2.29
CA ASP A 179 0.58 -6.28 3.42
C ASP A 179 0.59 -5.50 4.75
N GLU A 180 1.10 -4.28 4.74
CA GLU A 180 1.09 -3.38 5.90
C GLU A 180 -0.34 -3.03 6.32
N ALA A 181 -1.17 -2.60 5.37
CA ALA A 181 -2.54 -2.19 5.62
C ALA A 181 -3.39 -3.33 6.21
N LEU A 182 -3.22 -4.55 5.70
CA LEU A 182 -3.91 -5.75 6.16
C LEU A 182 -3.46 -6.18 7.56
N LYS A 183 -2.14 -6.19 7.84
CA LYS A 183 -1.62 -6.45 9.19
C LYS A 183 -2.11 -5.43 10.19
N LEU A 184 -2.08 -4.15 9.82
CA LEU A 184 -2.52 -3.05 10.66
C LEU A 184 -4.00 -3.14 10.98
N ALA A 185 -4.83 -3.65 10.06
CA ALA A 185 -6.25 -3.87 10.30
C ALA A 185 -6.52 -4.84 11.46
N GLY A 186 -5.63 -5.80 11.71
CA GLY A 186 -5.71 -6.71 12.86
C GLY A 186 -5.02 -6.16 14.11
N GLN A 187 -3.87 -5.49 13.94
CA GLN A 187 -3.02 -5.01 15.04
C GLN A 187 -3.57 -3.74 15.70
N ASP A 188 -4.12 -2.81 14.92
CA ASP A 188 -4.81 -1.61 15.37
C ASP A 188 -5.94 -1.23 14.40
N HIS A 189 -7.11 -1.82 14.60
CA HIS A 189 -8.29 -1.57 13.77
C HIS A 189 -8.81 -0.12 13.86
N ASP A 190 -8.38 0.68 14.85
CA ASP A 190 -8.74 2.09 15.06
C ASP A 190 -7.66 3.06 14.57
N PHE A 191 -6.69 2.60 13.75
CA PHE A 191 -5.48 3.37 13.48
C PHE A 191 -5.74 4.77 12.89
N HIS A 192 -6.64 4.91 11.90
CA HIS A 192 -6.93 6.22 11.30
C HIS A 192 -7.70 7.14 12.25
N ARG A 193 -8.59 6.58 13.07
CA ARG A 193 -9.30 7.31 14.13
C ARG A 193 -8.31 7.86 15.16
N LYS A 194 -7.38 7.03 15.64
CA LYS A 194 -6.31 7.43 16.57
C LYS A 194 -5.38 8.47 15.92
N ASP A 195 -5.00 8.27 14.67
CA ASP A 195 -4.15 9.20 13.92
C ASP A 195 -4.72 10.61 13.80
N LEU A 196 -6.00 10.72 13.44
CA LEU A 196 -6.67 12.02 13.40
C LEU A 196 -6.74 12.66 14.80
N TYR A 197 -7.17 11.88 15.80
CA TYR A 197 -7.35 12.36 17.17
C TYR A 197 -6.03 12.85 17.78
N GLU A 198 -4.96 12.06 17.67
CA GLU A 198 -3.64 12.39 18.20
C GLU A 198 -3.06 13.62 17.50
N ALA A 199 -3.17 13.73 16.17
CA ALA A 199 -2.65 14.87 15.42
C ALA A 199 -3.26 16.19 15.92
N ILE A 200 -4.59 16.23 16.08
CA ILE A 200 -5.29 17.40 16.59
C ILE A 200 -4.91 17.69 18.05
N ARG A 201 -4.86 16.66 18.90
CA ARG A 201 -4.47 16.81 20.32
C ARG A 201 -3.05 17.36 20.47
N MET A 202 -2.16 17.03 19.55
CA MET A 202 -0.77 17.50 19.54
C MET A 202 -0.58 18.86 18.86
N GLY A 203 -1.65 19.52 18.42
CA GLY A 203 -1.58 20.82 17.75
C GLY A 203 -1.02 20.76 16.32
N VAL A 204 -1.03 19.58 15.70
CA VAL A 204 -0.67 19.39 14.29
C VAL A 204 -1.96 19.24 13.49
N PHE A 205 -2.62 20.37 13.27
CA PHE A 205 -3.92 20.44 12.60
C PHE A 205 -3.80 20.08 11.11
N PRO A 206 -4.57 19.09 10.62
CA PRO A 206 -4.57 18.80 9.19
C PRO A 206 -5.32 19.88 8.42
N THR A 207 -4.75 20.26 7.27
CA THR A 207 -5.32 21.27 6.39
C THR A 207 -5.43 20.80 4.94
N TRP A 208 -6.43 21.33 4.24
CA TRP A 208 -6.68 21.09 2.82
C TRP A 208 -6.93 22.41 2.10
N LYS A 209 -6.31 22.57 0.93
CA LYS A 209 -6.74 23.59 -0.02
C LYS A 209 -8.08 23.18 -0.60
N PHE A 210 -8.99 24.13 -0.70
CA PHE A 210 -10.32 23.93 -1.23
C PHE A 210 -10.48 24.62 -2.57
N ASP A 211 -11.07 23.88 -3.51
CA ASP A 211 -11.48 24.39 -4.80
C ASP A 211 -12.96 24.07 -5.06
N ALA A 212 -13.67 25.04 -5.63
CA ALA A 212 -15.03 24.93 -6.12
C ALA A 212 -15.13 25.05 -7.66
N THR A 213 -14.05 24.82 -8.40
CA THR A 213 -13.96 24.94 -9.86
C THR A 213 -13.64 23.57 -10.50
N LYS A 214 -14.68 22.97 -11.09
CA LYS A 214 -14.74 21.78 -11.99
C LYS A 214 -13.66 20.67 -11.84
N VAL A 215 -14.07 19.44 -11.51
CA VAL A 215 -13.30 18.19 -11.76
C VAL A 215 -13.56 17.76 -13.21
N TRP A 216 -12.72 18.20 -14.12
CA TRP A 216 -12.43 17.55 -15.41
C TRP A 216 -10.91 17.37 -15.47
N PRO A 217 -10.33 16.63 -16.44
CA PRO A 217 -8.88 16.51 -16.54
C PRO A 217 -8.23 17.89 -16.33
N GLU A 218 -7.34 18.00 -15.34
CA GLU A 218 -6.89 19.31 -14.82
C GLU A 218 -6.17 20.13 -15.90
N GLU A 219 -5.65 19.47 -16.93
CA GLU A 219 -5.05 20.12 -18.09
C GLU A 219 -6.08 20.84 -18.97
N LEU A 220 -7.34 20.41 -18.93
CA LEU A 220 -8.45 21.02 -19.68
C LEU A 220 -9.13 22.11 -18.86
N ILE A 221 -9.32 21.88 -17.57
CA ILE A 221 -9.84 22.88 -16.63
C ILE A 221 -8.95 22.93 -15.39
N PRO A 222 -8.14 23.98 -15.22
CA PRO A 222 -7.27 24.10 -14.07
C PRO A 222 -8.06 24.36 -12.80
N ILE A 223 -7.53 23.83 -11.70
CA ILE A 223 -8.05 24.01 -10.34
C ILE A 223 -7.77 25.43 -9.85
N ARG A 224 -8.81 26.17 -9.47
CA ARG A 224 -8.74 27.48 -8.80
C ARG A 224 -8.96 27.29 -7.32
N TYR A 225 -7.91 26.96 -6.58
CA TYR A 225 -8.01 26.91 -5.12
C TYR A 225 -8.43 28.30 -4.59
N ILE A 226 -9.49 28.38 -3.78
CA ILE A 226 -10.07 29.64 -3.25
C ILE A 226 -10.09 29.73 -1.72
N GLY A 227 -9.92 28.61 -1.02
CA GLY A 227 -9.99 28.58 0.44
C GLY A 227 -9.20 27.45 1.08
N GLU A 228 -9.30 27.35 2.40
CA GLU A 228 -8.62 26.37 3.22
C GLU A 228 -9.59 25.79 4.27
N LEU A 229 -9.54 24.48 4.44
CA LEU A 229 -10.18 23.72 5.50
C LEU A 229 -9.12 23.31 6.52
N GLU A 230 -9.32 23.60 7.81
CA GLU A 230 -8.48 23.14 8.92
C GLU A 230 -9.31 22.39 9.95
N LEU A 231 -8.82 21.25 10.46
CA LEU A 231 -9.43 20.56 11.61
C LEU A 231 -8.59 20.78 12.87
N ASN A 232 -9.17 21.43 13.87
CA ASN A 232 -8.42 21.92 15.03
C ASN A 232 -9.02 21.55 16.39
N ARG A 233 -10.12 20.79 16.41
CA ARG A 233 -10.72 20.32 17.66
C ARG A 233 -11.34 18.93 17.53
N ASN A 234 -10.95 18.04 18.43
CA ASN A 234 -11.55 16.71 18.55
C ASN A 234 -12.99 16.81 19.08
N VAL A 235 -13.75 15.73 18.86
CA VAL A 235 -15.03 15.55 19.53
C VAL A 235 -14.83 15.37 21.03
N ASP A 236 -15.79 15.89 21.80
CA ASP A 236 -15.88 15.72 23.24
C ASP A 236 -16.43 14.31 23.56
N GLU A 237 -17.41 13.87 22.78
CA GLU A 237 -18.02 12.54 22.89
C GLU A 237 -18.37 12.00 21.50
N TYR A 238 -17.84 10.82 21.17
CA TYR A 238 -17.99 10.22 19.83
C TYR A 238 -19.45 9.98 19.45
N PHE A 239 -20.29 9.47 20.36
CA PHE A 239 -21.66 9.09 20.01
C PHE A 239 -22.54 10.31 19.70
N THR A 240 -22.54 11.30 20.60
CA THR A 240 -23.40 12.49 20.47
C THR A 240 -22.99 13.43 19.35
N GLN A 241 -21.72 13.38 18.91
CA GLN A 241 -21.20 14.22 17.83
C GLN A 241 -20.93 13.41 16.54
N THR A 242 -20.02 12.44 16.55
CA THR A 242 -19.63 11.67 15.34
C THR A 242 -20.67 10.64 14.90
N GLU A 243 -21.28 9.90 15.83
CA GLU A 243 -22.27 8.89 15.44
C GLU A 243 -23.57 9.56 14.99
N GLN A 244 -24.02 10.58 15.72
CA GLN A 244 -25.31 11.25 15.46
C GLN A 244 -25.28 12.37 14.40
N VAL A 245 -24.11 12.79 13.90
CA VAL A 245 -24.09 13.76 12.79
C VAL A 245 -24.79 13.17 11.55
N ALA A 246 -25.60 13.99 10.88
CA ALA A 246 -26.28 13.66 9.63
C ALA A 246 -25.83 14.64 8.56
N PHE A 247 -25.24 14.10 7.50
CA PHE A 247 -24.90 14.84 6.29
C PHE A 247 -25.94 14.53 5.21
N CYS A 248 -26.24 15.51 4.37
CA CYS A 248 -27.24 15.36 3.33
C CYS A 248 -26.93 16.23 2.11
N THR A 249 -26.89 15.66 0.91
CA THR A 249 -26.64 16.44 -0.32
C THR A 249 -27.70 17.52 -0.55
N SER A 250 -28.92 17.33 -0.05
CA SER A 250 -29.99 18.35 -0.10
C SER A 250 -29.74 19.57 0.79
N HIS A 251 -28.74 19.54 1.68
CA HIS A 251 -28.34 20.71 2.45
C HIS A 251 -27.44 21.60 1.60
N ILE A 252 -28.06 22.56 0.91
CA ILE A 252 -27.40 23.61 0.13
C ILE A 252 -27.87 24.98 0.63
N VAL A 253 -27.10 26.02 0.31
CA VAL A 253 -27.37 27.41 0.69
C VAL A 253 -27.59 28.26 -0.57
N PRO A 254 -28.28 29.42 -0.47
CA PRO A 254 -28.47 30.31 -1.62
C PRO A 254 -27.16 30.61 -2.36
N GLY A 255 -27.19 30.49 -3.70
CA GLY A 255 -26.01 30.61 -4.56
C GLY A 255 -25.32 29.30 -4.91
N ILE A 256 -25.73 28.18 -4.29
CA ILE A 256 -25.35 26.81 -4.65
C ILE A 256 -26.61 26.04 -4.98
N GLY A 257 -26.67 25.36 -6.13
CA GLY A 257 -27.81 24.58 -6.59
C GLY A 257 -27.42 23.18 -7.10
N PHE A 258 -28.42 22.39 -7.47
CA PHE A 258 -28.21 21.05 -8.03
C PHE A 258 -28.10 21.07 -9.56
N SER A 259 -27.39 20.09 -10.12
CA SER A 259 -27.48 19.76 -11.55
C SER A 259 -28.37 18.54 -11.77
N ASP A 260 -28.65 18.23 -13.04
CA ASP A 260 -29.37 17.01 -13.46
C ASP A 260 -28.50 15.73 -13.43
N ASP A 261 -27.45 15.71 -12.60
CA ASP A 261 -26.67 14.50 -12.32
C ASP A 261 -27.59 13.41 -11.71
N PRO A 262 -27.82 12.28 -12.41
CA PRO A 262 -28.84 11.31 -12.00
C PRO A 262 -28.49 10.59 -10.69
N LEU A 263 -27.21 10.54 -10.30
CA LEU A 263 -26.82 10.07 -8.97
C LEU A 263 -27.18 11.10 -7.90
N LEU A 264 -26.87 12.38 -8.12
CA LEU A 264 -27.17 13.45 -7.17
C LEU A 264 -28.68 13.54 -6.88
N GLN A 265 -29.51 13.43 -7.91
CA GLN A 265 -30.97 13.53 -7.80
C GLN A 265 -31.55 12.48 -6.82
N GLY A 266 -31.14 11.21 -6.93
CA GLY A 266 -31.61 10.19 -5.98
C GLY A 266 -30.95 10.27 -4.60
N ARG A 267 -29.73 10.80 -4.51
CA ARG A 267 -29.06 11.04 -3.22
C ARG A 267 -29.79 12.09 -2.39
N ASN A 268 -30.30 13.15 -3.02
CA ASN A 268 -31.09 14.19 -2.35
C ASN A 268 -32.30 13.62 -1.59
N PHE A 269 -32.90 12.55 -2.09
CA PHE A 269 -33.95 11.80 -1.40
C PHE A 269 -33.41 10.97 -0.22
N SER A 270 -32.41 10.13 -0.48
CA SER A 270 -31.95 9.09 0.45
C SER A 270 -31.44 9.62 1.78
N TYR A 271 -30.65 10.71 1.77
CA TYR A 271 -30.02 11.21 3.00
C TYR A 271 -31.00 11.79 4.01
N PHE A 272 -32.17 12.25 3.59
CA PHE A 272 -33.26 12.63 4.50
C PHE A 272 -33.99 11.40 5.04
N ASP A 273 -34.37 10.50 4.13
CA ASP A 273 -35.14 9.28 4.44
C ASP A 273 -34.45 8.38 5.47
N THR A 274 -33.16 8.08 5.26
CA THR A 274 -32.42 7.18 6.15
C THR A 274 -32.31 7.69 7.59
N GLN A 275 -32.42 9.00 7.83
CA GLN A 275 -32.35 9.54 9.20
C GLN A 275 -33.61 9.23 10.00
N LEU A 276 -34.75 8.97 9.34
CA LEU A 276 -36.02 8.69 10.02
C LEU A 276 -35.91 7.46 10.92
N SER A 277 -35.30 6.38 10.42
CA SER A 277 -35.04 5.17 11.19
C SER A 277 -33.75 5.25 12.01
N ARG A 278 -32.72 5.92 11.48
CA ARG A 278 -31.42 6.01 12.16
C ARG A 278 -31.48 6.86 13.42
N LEU A 279 -32.04 8.06 13.32
CA LEU A 279 -32.01 9.12 14.34
C LEU A 279 -33.40 9.58 14.81
N GLY A 280 -34.44 9.42 13.99
CA GLY A 280 -35.79 9.93 14.23
C GLY A 280 -36.08 11.23 13.47
N ILE A 281 -37.36 11.61 13.36
CA ILE A 281 -37.83 12.72 12.51
C ILE A 281 -37.23 14.10 12.87
N ASN A 282 -36.95 14.37 14.14
CA ASN A 282 -36.37 15.63 14.62
C ASN A 282 -34.83 15.60 14.70
N TRP A 283 -34.15 14.79 13.88
CA TRP A 283 -32.69 14.65 13.89
C TRP A 283 -31.91 15.97 13.70
N GLN A 284 -32.52 16.99 13.09
CA GLN A 284 -31.95 18.34 12.96
C GLN A 284 -31.87 19.10 14.29
N GLU A 285 -32.61 18.67 15.32
CA GLU A 285 -32.53 19.25 16.67
C GLU A 285 -31.45 18.60 17.55
N ILE A 286 -30.76 17.56 17.06
CA ILE A 286 -29.58 17.01 17.74
C ILE A 286 -28.45 18.06 17.66
N PRO A 287 -27.74 18.38 18.75
CA PRO A 287 -26.80 19.51 18.80
C PRO A 287 -25.81 19.62 17.64
N ILE A 288 -25.21 18.50 17.21
CA ILE A 288 -24.25 18.47 16.09
C ILE A 288 -24.88 18.76 14.72
N ASN A 289 -26.20 18.62 14.58
CA ASN A 289 -26.91 18.86 13.32
C ASN A 289 -27.58 20.24 13.26
N LYS A 290 -27.70 20.92 14.39
CA LYS A 290 -28.34 22.24 14.46
C LYS A 290 -27.57 23.24 13.59
N PRO A 291 -28.26 24.05 12.79
CA PRO A 291 -27.62 25.21 12.19
C PRO A 291 -27.29 26.24 13.27
N VAL A 292 -26.29 27.07 12.99
CA VAL A 292 -25.90 28.20 13.84
C VAL A 292 -26.73 29.46 13.56
N CYS A 293 -27.46 29.48 12.45
CA CYS A 293 -28.39 30.55 12.09
C CYS A 293 -29.80 30.32 12.67
N PRO A 294 -30.65 31.36 12.73
CA PRO A 294 -32.04 31.21 13.14
C PRO A 294 -32.80 30.22 12.24
N VAL A 295 -33.71 29.44 12.84
CA VAL A 295 -34.60 28.53 12.11
C VAL A 295 -36.04 28.85 12.48
N MET A 296 -36.81 29.33 11.52
CA MET A 296 -38.21 29.72 11.68
C MET A 296 -39.02 29.04 10.58
N ASN A 297 -39.95 28.16 10.96
CA ASN A 297 -40.81 27.45 10.01
C ASN A 297 -42.10 26.97 10.70
N GLN A 298 -42.96 26.29 9.94
CA GLN A 298 -44.23 25.74 10.43
C GLN A 298 -44.19 24.22 10.70
N ASN A 299 -43.02 23.58 10.63
CA ASN A 299 -42.87 22.17 11.01
C ASN A 299 -43.04 22.03 12.54
N ARG A 300 -43.81 21.03 13.00
CA ARG A 300 -44.15 20.79 14.41
C ARG A 300 -44.08 19.30 14.75
N ASP A 301 -44.14 19.02 16.05
CA ASP A 301 -44.28 17.68 16.63
C ASP A 301 -43.14 16.71 16.25
N GLY A 302 -43.47 15.42 16.12
CA GLY A 302 -42.51 14.36 15.83
C GLY A 302 -41.74 13.83 17.05
N GLN A 303 -41.21 12.62 16.94
CA GLN A 303 -40.40 12.00 18.00
C GLN A 303 -39.16 12.84 18.33
N GLY A 304 -38.82 12.96 19.61
CA GLY A 304 -37.63 13.68 20.05
C GLY A 304 -37.70 15.19 19.85
N ARG A 305 -38.90 15.77 19.86
CA ARG A 305 -39.09 17.23 19.75
C ARG A 305 -38.56 17.94 21.00
N HIS A 306 -37.53 18.76 20.87
CA HIS A 306 -36.96 19.57 21.96
C HIS A 306 -37.41 21.02 21.88
N ARG A 307 -37.54 21.58 20.67
CA ARG A 307 -37.94 22.98 20.49
C ARG A 307 -39.42 23.19 20.79
N ILE A 308 -39.70 24.02 21.79
CA ILE A 308 -41.06 24.51 22.09
C ILE A 308 -41.27 25.81 21.31
N THR A 309 -42.26 25.84 20.42
CA THR A 309 -42.63 27.04 19.66
C THR A 309 -43.90 27.64 20.25
N ALA A 310 -43.81 28.85 20.79
CA ALA A 310 -44.96 29.55 21.37
C ALA A 310 -45.91 30.07 20.28
N GLY A 311 -47.20 30.16 20.62
CA GLY A 311 -48.25 30.74 19.79
C GLY A 311 -49.32 29.76 19.34
N SER A 312 -50.41 30.30 18.79
CA SER A 312 -51.61 29.54 18.38
C SER A 312 -51.69 29.28 16.88
N ILE A 313 -50.61 29.48 16.12
CA ILE A 313 -50.58 29.40 14.65
C ILE A 313 -49.37 28.55 14.22
N ASN A 314 -49.61 27.58 13.33
CA ASN A 314 -48.62 26.62 12.84
C ASN A 314 -48.76 26.36 11.32
N TYR A 315 -49.23 27.34 10.53
CA TYR A 315 -49.45 27.21 9.08
C TYR A 315 -49.15 28.52 8.34
N TRP A 316 -48.98 28.44 7.02
CA TRP A 316 -48.80 29.59 6.12
C TRP A 316 -49.64 29.41 4.83
N PRO A 317 -50.26 30.47 4.27
CA PRO A 317 -50.40 31.82 4.83
C PRO A 317 -51.32 31.86 6.05
N ASN A 318 -51.16 32.84 6.94
CA ASN A 318 -51.99 33.01 8.13
C ASN A 318 -52.32 34.47 8.44
N ARG A 319 -53.42 34.67 9.18
CA ARG A 319 -54.00 35.99 9.50
C ARG A 319 -53.14 36.95 10.32
N LYS A 320 -52.02 36.48 10.87
CA LYS A 320 -51.07 37.31 11.65
C LYS A 320 -49.76 37.54 10.90
N GLU A 321 -49.67 37.05 9.66
CA GLU A 321 -48.44 37.05 8.87
C GLU A 321 -47.23 36.47 9.64
N ALA A 322 -47.48 35.53 10.55
CA ALA A 322 -46.44 34.94 11.38
C ALA A 322 -45.58 33.98 10.55
N VAL A 323 -44.26 34.16 10.59
CA VAL A 323 -43.25 33.39 9.83
C VAL A 323 -43.51 33.44 8.31
N PRO A 324 -43.44 34.63 7.69
CA PRO A 324 -43.58 34.77 6.25
C PRO A 324 -42.35 34.19 5.52
N PRO A 325 -42.49 33.65 4.29
CA PRO A 325 -41.36 33.27 3.46
C PRO A 325 -40.47 34.47 3.15
N ALA A 326 -39.15 34.27 3.16
CA ALA A 326 -38.19 35.27 2.72
C ALA A 326 -38.28 35.47 1.20
N LYS A 327 -38.19 36.71 0.74
CA LYS A 327 -38.09 37.04 -0.69
C LYS A 327 -36.68 36.74 -1.22
N PRO A 328 -36.51 36.57 -2.55
CA PRO A 328 -35.17 36.44 -3.14
C PRO A 328 -34.22 37.60 -2.76
N SER A 329 -34.73 38.83 -2.68
CA SER A 329 -33.97 40.03 -2.28
C SER A 329 -33.56 40.04 -0.80
N GLU A 330 -34.19 39.18 0.02
CA GLU A 330 -33.90 39.01 1.45
C GLU A 330 -33.03 37.75 1.70
N GLY A 331 -32.49 37.15 0.64
CA GLY A 331 -31.66 35.94 0.71
C GLY A 331 -32.44 34.62 0.61
N GLY A 332 -33.73 34.66 0.22
CA GLY A 332 -34.51 33.45 -0.05
C GLY A 332 -33.87 32.57 -1.14
N TYR A 333 -33.85 31.25 -0.92
CA TYR A 333 -33.35 30.30 -1.92
C TYR A 333 -34.25 30.30 -3.16
N VAL A 334 -33.65 30.35 -4.35
CA VAL A 334 -34.35 30.33 -5.63
C VAL A 334 -33.68 29.29 -6.52
N ASP A 335 -34.46 28.36 -7.03
CA ASP A 335 -33.98 27.42 -8.04
C ASP A 335 -33.63 28.15 -9.34
N TYR A 336 -32.48 27.81 -9.91
CA TYR A 336 -32.11 28.31 -11.23
C TYR A 336 -33.17 27.87 -12.26
N PRO A 337 -33.69 28.77 -13.11
CA PRO A 337 -34.76 28.47 -14.06
C PRO A 337 -34.24 27.66 -15.27
N GLU A 338 -33.82 26.43 -15.02
CA GLU A 338 -33.32 25.51 -16.03
C GLU A 338 -34.40 25.15 -17.07
N LYS A 339 -34.03 25.23 -18.35
CA LYS A 339 -34.89 24.77 -19.44
C LYS A 339 -34.86 23.25 -19.50
N ILE A 340 -35.96 22.63 -19.12
CA ILE A 340 -36.15 21.18 -19.23
C ILE A 340 -36.92 20.89 -20.51
N ALA A 341 -36.30 20.15 -21.44
CA ALA A 341 -36.93 19.68 -22.67
C ALA A 341 -36.66 18.19 -22.86
N GLY A 342 -37.71 17.38 -22.94
CA GLY A 342 -37.58 15.94 -23.10
C GLY A 342 -38.89 15.20 -22.93
N MET A 343 -38.78 13.88 -22.75
CA MET A 343 -39.90 12.97 -22.46
C MET A 343 -39.66 12.29 -21.11
N LYS A 344 -40.74 11.91 -20.42
CA LYS A 344 -40.64 11.13 -19.16
C LYS A 344 -40.29 9.68 -19.50
N VAL A 345 -39.05 9.28 -19.26
CA VAL A 345 -38.53 7.95 -19.62
C VAL A 345 -37.38 7.56 -18.71
N ARG A 346 -37.21 6.25 -18.49
CA ARG A 346 -36.05 5.68 -17.79
C ARG A 346 -34.98 5.35 -18.82
N LEU A 347 -34.05 6.27 -19.06
CA LEU A 347 -32.93 6.07 -19.97
C LEU A 347 -31.67 6.79 -19.48
N LYS A 348 -30.51 6.30 -19.92
CA LYS A 348 -29.24 7.02 -19.80
C LYS A 348 -28.92 7.71 -21.13
N SER A 349 -28.39 8.93 -21.04
CA SER A 349 -28.06 9.68 -22.25
C SER A 349 -26.87 9.04 -22.98
N LYS A 350 -26.71 9.32 -24.28
CA LYS A 350 -25.66 8.71 -25.12
C LYS A 350 -24.24 8.95 -24.57
N LYS A 351 -24.00 10.09 -23.91
CA LYS A 351 -22.68 10.45 -23.35
C LYS A 351 -22.28 9.60 -22.14
N PHE A 352 -23.24 9.00 -21.44
CA PHE A 352 -22.96 8.14 -20.29
C PHE A 352 -22.45 6.75 -20.70
N LYS A 353 -22.54 6.39 -21.99
CA LYS A 353 -22.18 5.04 -22.49
C LYS A 353 -20.67 4.80 -22.64
N ASP A 354 -19.83 5.79 -22.38
CA ASP A 354 -18.38 5.61 -22.36
C ASP A 354 -17.93 5.26 -20.94
N HIS A 355 -17.45 4.03 -20.76
CA HIS A 355 -17.03 3.52 -19.46
C HIS A 355 -15.55 3.14 -19.42
N THR A 356 -14.81 3.35 -20.52
CA THR A 356 -13.47 2.81 -20.70
C THR A 356 -12.41 3.91 -20.81
N SER A 357 -12.74 5.06 -21.41
CA SER A 357 -11.74 6.10 -21.69
C SER A 357 -11.07 6.66 -20.43
N GLN A 358 -11.82 6.89 -19.35
CA GLN A 358 -11.26 7.38 -18.10
C GLN A 358 -10.51 6.30 -17.31
N ALA A 359 -10.94 5.04 -17.39
CA ALA A 359 -10.22 3.93 -16.80
C ALA A 359 -8.83 3.74 -17.46
N GLN A 360 -8.78 3.83 -18.79
CA GLN A 360 -7.52 3.87 -19.55
C GLN A 360 -6.66 5.07 -19.14
N MET A 361 -7.25 6.27 -19.09
CA MET A 361 -6.54 7.47 -18.68
C MET A 361 -5.96 7.36 -17.26
N PHE A 362 -6.71 6.77 -16.33
CA PHE A 362 -6.24 6.48 -14.98
C PHE A 362 -5.04 5.55 -14.97
N TRP A 363 -5.14 4.38 -15.62
CA TRP A 363 -4.03 3.43 -15.75
C TRP A 363 -2.77 4.06 -16.36
N ASN A 364 -2.93 4.80 -17.46
CA ASN A 364 -1.81 5.41 -18.17
C ASN A 364 -1.09 6.50 -17.35
N SER A 365 -1.80 7.10 -16.40
CA SER A 365 -1.28 8.17 -15.55
C SER A 365 -0.52 7.68 -14.33
N GLN A 366 -0.62 6.39 -14.01
CA GLN A 366 0.08 5.79 -12.87
C GLN A 366 1.58 5.69 -13.15
N THR A 367 2.39 5.93 -12.13
CA THR A 367 3.82 5.64 -12.14
C THR A 367 4.06 4.11 -12.20
N PRO A 368 5.22 3.63 -12.65
CA PRO A 368 5.51 2.19 -12.69
C PRO A 368 5.25 1.45 -11.36
N PRO A 369 5.59 2.00 -10.18
CA PRO A 369 5.28 1.35 -8.91
C PRO A 369 3.79 1.33 -8.56
N GLU A 370 3.08 2.44 -8.81
CA GLU A 370 1.62 2.48 -8.65
C GLU A 370 0.95 1.41 -9.53
N LYS A 371 1.47 1.18 -10.75
CA LYS A 371 1.02 0.08 -11.61
C LYS A 371 1.30 -1.30 -11.02
N LEU A 372 2.45 -1.51 -10.38
CA LEU A 372 2.77 -2.79 -9.72
C LEU A 372 1.83 -3.06 -8.54
N HIS A 373 1.58 -2.06 -7.68
CA HIS A 373 0.61 -2.18 -6.59
C HIS A 373 -0.80 -2.41 -7.10
N PHE A 374 -1.18 -1.74 -8.20
CA PHE A 374 -2.45 -1.93 -8.86
C PHE A 374 -2.65 -3.37 -9.36
N ILE A 375 -1.65 -3.93 -10.06
CA ILE A 375 -1.65 -5.33 -10.51
C ILE A 375 -1.72 -6.29 -9.30
N ALA A 376 -0.96 -6.01 -8.24
CA ALA A 376 -0.96 -6.83 -7.03
C ALA A 376 -2.31 -6.80 -6.30
N ALA A 377 -2.97 -5.64 -6.26
CA ALA A 377 -4.29 -5.49 -5.66
C ALA A 377 -5.35 -6.29 -6.42
N LEU A 378 -5.42 -6.15 -7.75
CA LEU A 378 -6.33 -6.95 -8.57
C LEU A 378 -6.03 -8.44 -8.48
N GLY A 379 -4.74 -8.83 -8.50
CA GLY A 379 -4.34 -10.22 -8.31
C GLY A 379 -4.82 -10.78 -6.96
N PHE A 380 -4.63 -10.02 -5.88
CA PHE A 380 -5.09 -10.40 -4.54
C PHE A 380 -6.62 -10.53 -4.47
N GLU A 381 -7.35 -9.53 -4.99
CA GLU A 381 -8.81 -9.49 -4.89
C GLU A 381 -9.48 -10.60 -5.72
N LEU A 382 -8.94 -10.89 -6.90
CA LEU A 382 -9.46 -11.94 -7.79
C LEU A 382 -9.04 -13.34 -7.35
N ASP A 383 -7.90 -13.50 -6.65
CA ASP A 383 -7.51 -14.77 -6.01
C ASP A 383 -8.52 -15.20 -4.92
N HIS A 384 -9.24 -14.25 -4.33
CA HIS A 384 -10.30 -14.50 -3.35
C HIS A 384 -11.69 -14.65 -3.99
N CYS A 385 -11.77 -14.75 -5.32
CA CYS A 385 -13.00 -15.10 -6.03
C CYS A 385 -13.00 -16.60 -6.33
N ASP A 386 -13.82 -17.37 -5.61
CA ASP A 386 -13.91 -18.82 -5.79
C ASP A 386 -14.52 -19.23 -7.15
N ASP A 387 -15.28 -18.36 -7.83
CA ASP A 387 -15.90 -18.65 -9.12
C ASP A 387 -15.01 -18.25 -10.31
N PRO A 388 -14.53 -19.21 -11.13
CA PRO A 388 -13.75 -18.93 -12.32
C PRO A 388 -14.41 -18.03 -13.34
N ILE A 389 -15.74 -18.01 -13.41
CA ILE A 389 -16.47 -17.13 -14.31
C ILE A 389 -16.16 -15.67 -13.96
N VAL A 390 -16.12 -15.34 -12.67
CA VAL A 390 -15.94 -13.97 -12.17
C VAL A 390 -14.56 -13.43 -12.52
N TYR A 391 -13.49 -14.12 -12.13
CA TYR A 391 -12.14 -13.60 -12.38
C TYR A 391 -11.75 -13.65 -13.87
N ASN A 392 -12.27 -14.61 -14.65
CA ASN A 392 -12.08 -14.63 -16.11
C ASN A 392 -12.72 -13.41 -16.77
N HIS A 393 -13.97 -13.10 -16.40
CA HIS A 393 -14.69 -11.95 -16.88
C HIS A 393 -14.00 -10.62 -16.53
N ILE A 394 -13.44 -10.50 -15.33
CA ILE A 394 -12.67 -9.30 -14.98
C ILE A 394 -11.42 -9.18 -15.83
N VAL A 395 -10.67 -10.25 -16.08
CA VAL A 395 -9.53 -10.23 -17.01
C VAL A 395 -9.96 -9.80 -18.42
N GLU A 396 -11.12 -10.25 -18.90
CA GLU A 396 -11.69 -9.76 -20.15
C GLU A 396 -11.99 -8.26 -20.12
N ARG A 397 -12.58 -7.75 -19.02
CA ARG A 397 -12.80 -6.30 -18.84
C ARG A 397 -11.48 -5.52 -18.83
N LEU A 398 -10.42 -6.06 -18.23
CA LEU A 398 -9.10 -5.40 -18.23
C LEU A 398 -8.52 -5.28 -19.64
N CYS A 399 -8.86 -6.19 -20.56
CA CYS A 399 -8.49 -6.06 -21.98
C CYS A 399 -9.12 -4.81 -22.66
N ASP A 400 -10.21 -4.27 -22.14
CA ASP A 400 -10.77 -2.98 -22.60
C ASP A 400 -9.94 -1.78 -22.13
N ILE A 401 -9.10 -1.97 -21.11
CA ILE A 401 -8.25 -0.94 -20.51
C ILE A 401 -6.85 -1.05 -21.11
N ASP A 402 -6.16 -2.17 -20.85
CA ASP A 402 -4.77 -2.36 -21.23
C ASP A 402 -4.38 -3.85 -21.19
N ILE A 403 -3.75 -4.34 -22.25
CA ILE A 403 -3.43 -5.76 -22.42
C ILE A 403 -2.32 -6.22 -21.47
N GLU A 404 -1.33 -5.37 -21.17
CA GLU A 404 -0.24 -5.74 -20.26
C GLU A 404 -0.77 -5.87 -18.82
N LEU A 405 -1.66 -4.96 -18.43
CA LEU A 405 -2.40 -5.07 -17.18
C LEU A 405 -3.20 -6.38 -17.12
N ALA A 406 -3.99 -6.69 -18.16
CA ALA A 406 -4.82 -7.87 -18.19
C ALA A 406 -4.00 -9.16 -18.13
N GLN A 407 -2.86 -9.22 -18.84
CA GLN A 407 -1.95 -10.37 -18.82
C GLN A 407 -1.31 -10.57 -17.45
N ALA A 408 -0.82 -9.50 -16.82
CA ALA A 408 -0.19 -9.58 -15.51
C ALA A 408 -1.18 -9.98 -14.40
N VAL A 409 -2.45 -9.54 -14.50
CA VAL A 409 -3.51 -9.96 -13.56
C VAL A 409 -3.95 -11.39 -13.83
N ALA A 410 -4.08 -11.81 -15.09
CA ALA A 410 -4.45 -13.19 -15.45
C ALA A 410 -3.46 -14.22 -14.88
N GLU A 411 -2.16 -13.93 -14.96
CA GLU A 411 -1.12 -14.79 -14.36
C GLU A 411 -1.29 -14.96 -12.85
N LYS A 412 -1.67 -13.89 -12.14
CA LYS A 412 -1.86 -13.91 -10.69
C LYS A 412 -3.15 -14.58 -10.25
N ALA A 413 -4.25 -14.33 -10.95
CA ALA A 413 -5.58 -14.86 -10.63
C ALA A 413 -5.80 -16.29 -11.16
N GLY A 414 -4.85 -16.87 -11.91
CA GLY A 414 -5.02 -18.18 -12.56
C GLY A 414 -6.02 -18.17 -13.73
N ALA A 415 -6.25 -17.00 -14.34
CA ALA A 415 -7.13 -16.83 -15.49
C ALA A 415 -6.39 -17.13 -16.82
N PRO A 416 -7.10 -17.52 -17.89
CA PRO A 416 -6.49 -17.65 -19.22
C PRO A 416 -5.84 -16.34 -19.68
N THR A 417 -4.57 -16.40 -20.08
CA THR A 417 -3.82 -15.22 -20.52
C THR A 417 -4.41 -14.65 -21.82
N PRO A 418 -4.89 -13.41 -21.83
CA PRO A 418 -5.44 -12.79 -23.04
C PRO A 418 -4.33 -12.46 -24.06
N THR A 419 -4.65 -12.59 -25.35
CA THR A 419 -3.71 -12.36 -26.46
C THR A 419 -4.00 -11.11 -27.28
N LYS A 420 -5.13 -10.44 -27.01
CA LYS A 420 -5.59 -9.28 -27.80
C LYS A 420 -6.19 -8.21 -26.88
N GLN A 421 -5.87 -6.97 -27.18
CA GLN A 421 -6.55 -5.80 -26.61
C GLN A 421 -8.02 -5.79 -27.06
N GLY A 422 -8.95 -5.66 -26.11
CA GLY A 422 -10.40 -5.58 -26.37
C GLY A 422 -10.83 -4.23 -26.96
N ARG A 423 -10.27 -3.13 -26.46
CA ARG A 423 -10.50 -1.77 -26.99
C ARG A 423 -9.20 -0.98 -27.09
N SER A 424 -9.06 -0.19 -28.14
CA SER A 424 -7.87 0.65 -28.32
C SER A 424 -7.64 1.57 -27.11
N ASN A 425 -6.43 1.49 -26.52
CA ASN A 425 -5.95 2.42 -25.50
C ASN A 425 -5.14 3.52 -26.19
N ALA A 426 -5.66 4.76 -26.16
CA ALA A 426 -5.02 5.90 -26.81
C ALA A 426 -3.81 6.48 -26.04
N GLY A 427 -3.42 5.88 -24.90
CA GLY A 427 -2.27 6.32 -24.11
C GLY A 427 -2.42 7.69 -23.45
N LYS A 428 -3.64 8.24 -23.39
CA LYS A 428 -3.91 9.55 -22.77
C LYS A 428 -3.59 9.52 -21.28
N LYS A 429 -2.99 10.59 -20.77
CA LYS A 429 -2.61 10.76 -19.36
C LYS A 429 -3.16 12.06 -18.79
N THR A 430 -3.30 12.12 -17.47
CA THR A 430 -3.66 13.31 -16.68
C THR A 430 -3.06 13.22 -15.27
N ASN A 431 -3.29 14.21 -14.42
CA ASN A 431 -2.85 14.29 -13.03
C ASN A 431 -3.56 13.31 -12.06
N PHE A 432 -3.59 12.01 -12.37
CA PHE A 432 -4.19 11.00 -11.49
C PHE A 432 -3.22 10.30 -10.53
N SER A 433 -1.92 10.32 -10.82
CA SER A 433 -0.92 9.77 -9.89
C SER A 433 -0.97 10.48 -8.54
N MET A 434 -0.78 9.73 -7.45
CA MET A 434 -0.66 10.31 -6.12
C MET A 434 0.57 11.20 -6.00
N THR A 435 1.63 10.85 -6.71
CA THR A 435 2.91 11.57 -6.70
C THR A 435 2.82 13.00 -7.24
N THR A 436 1.75 13.32 -7.97
CA THR A 436 1.45 14.69 -8.41
C THR A 436 1.09 15.61 -7.24
N TYR A 437 0.56 15.07 -6.13
CA TYR A 437 0.02 15.83 -5.01
C TYR A 437 0.93 15.73 -3.78
N ASN A 438 2.19 16.10 -3.93
CA ASN A 438 3.13 16.21 -2.82
C ASN A 438 2.85 17.44 -1.95
N ALA A 439 3.34 17.40 -0.71
CA ALA A 439 3.31 18.58 0.16
C ALA A 439 4.04 19.76 -0.51
N PRO A 440 3.51 21.00 -0.43
CA PRO A 440 4.16 22.17 -1.04
C PRO A 440 5.58 22.44 -0.53
N LYS A 441 5.89 21.95 0.67
CA LYS A 441 7.22 21.98 1.29
C LYS A 441 7.52 20.60 1.88
N PRO A 442 8.75 20.07 1.75
CA PRO A 442 9.15 18.86 2.44
C PRO A 442 8.86 18.95 3.94
N THR A 443 8.20 17.94 4.49
CA THR A 443 7.78 17.92 5.89
C THR A 443 7.61 16.50 6.40
N ILE A 444 7.91 16.31 7.68
CA ILE A 444 7.58 15.10 8.45
C ILE A 444 6.63 15.38 9.61
N ALA A 445 6.03 16.57 9.64
CA ALA A 445 5.06 16.90 10.67
C ALA A 445 4.01 15.79 10.76
N SER A 446 3.67 15.38 11.98
CA SER A 446 2.78 14.25 12.35
C SER A 446 3.26 12.83 12.06
N ARG A 447 4.38 12.62 11.36
CA ARG A 447 4.90 11.27 11.10
C ARG A 447 5.36 10.63 12.41
N ARG A 448 5.05 9.35 12.61
CA ARG A 448 5.45 8.56 13.78
C ARG A 448 6.77 7.87 13.51
N VAL A 449 7.73 8.06 14.40
CA VAL A 449 9.05 7.38 14.31
C VAL A 449 9.22 6.51 15.54
N ALA A 450 9.44 5.22 15.33
CA ALA A 450 9.78 4.28 16.39
C ALA A 450 11.27 4.42 16.72
N ILE A 451 11.61 4.58 18.01
CA ILE A 451 13.00 4.52 18.46
C ILE A 451 13.19 3.23 19.26
N LEU A 452 13.92 2.27 18.72
CA LEU A 452 14.10 0.95 19.33
C LEU A 452 15.27 0.98 20.30
N VAL A 453 15.00 0.75 21.58
CA VAL A 453 16.02 0.73 22.65
C VAL A 453 15.91 -0.55 23.48
N GLY A 454 17.01 -0.90 24.13
CA GLY A 454 17.08 -1.99 25.11
C GLY A 454 17.82 -1.50 26.36
N ASP A 455 18.01 -2.41 27.32
CA ASP A 455 18.72 -2.08 28.55
C ASP A 455 20.15 -1.59 28.25
N SER A 456 20.58 -0.56 28.97
CA SER A 456 21.92 0.04 28.83
C SER A 456 22.16 0.79 27.51
N TYR A 457 21.12 1.34 26.87
CA TYR A 457 21.32 2.29 25.78
C TYR A 457 21.93 3.62 26.30
N VAL A 458 22.87 4.21 25.57
CA VAL A 458 23.40 5.55 25.90
C VAL A 458 22.52 6.62 25.25
N PRO A 459 22.11 7.65 26.01
CA PRO A 459 21.08 8.57 25.56
C PRO A 459 21.57 9.65 24.59
N VAL A 460 22.83 9.64 24.13
CA VAL A 460 23.37 10.72 23.28
C VAL A 460 22.67 10.75 21.91
N ALA A 461 22.74 9.65 21.16
CA ALA A 461 22.09 9.55 19.84
C ALA A 461 20.57 9.61 19.97
N PHE A 462 20.02 8.98 21.02
CA PHE A 462 18.61 9.02 21.35
C PHE A 462 18.09 10.45 21.56
N ASN A 463 18.71 11.22 22.45
CA ASN A 463 18.27 12.58 22.78
C ASN A 463 18.39 13.52 21.58
N GLY A 464 19.46 13.38 20.78
CA GLY A 464 19.66 14.16 19.57
C GLY A 464 18.53 13.94 18.56
N VAL A 465 18.25 12.68 18.21
CA VAL A 465 17.19 12.34 17.25
C VAL A 465 15.81 12.67 17.81
N TYR A 466 15.54 12.37 19.09
CA TYR A 466 14.27 12.70 19.73
C TYR A 466 13.97 14.20 19.71
N ALA A 467 14.97 15.04 20.03
CA ALA A 467 14.85 16.48 19.97
C ALA A 467 14.63 17.00 18.54
N ALA A 468 15.37 16.47 17.56
CA ALA A 468 15.22 16.84 16.16
C ALA A 468 13.82 16.49 15.61
N LEU A 469 13.32 15.29 15.91
CA LEU A 469 11.97 14.86 15.51
C LEU A 469 10.89 15.75 16.12
N LYS A 470 11.01 16.11 17.40
CA LYS A 470 10.08 17.06 18.04
C LYS A 470 10.15 18.46 17.40
N ALA A 471 11.35 18.96 17.11
CA ALA A 471 11.52 20.26 16.45
C ALA A 471 10.87 20.28 15.06
N ALA A 472 10.88 19.14 14.35
CA ALA A 472 10.22 18.95 13.06
C ALA A 472 8.71 18.62 13.17
N LYS A 473 8.12 18.65 14.38
CA LYS A 473 6.73 18.28 14.67
C LYS A 473 6.37 16.83 14.29
N ALA A 474 7.36 15.95 14.16
CA ALA A 474 7.12 14.51 14.11
C ALA A 474 6.76 13.99 15.51
N PHE A 475 6.23 12.77 15.57
CA PHE A 475 5.81 12.10 16.80
C PHE A 475 6.79 10.97 17.12
N PRO A 476 7.95 11.28 17.73
CA PRO A 476 8.81 10.24 18.23
C PRO A 476 8.09 9.52 19.36
N LYS A 477 7.91 8.21 19.23
CA LYS A 477 7.51 7.38 20.36
C LYS A 477 8.80 6.78 20.91
N SER A 478 9.19 7.33 22.05
CA SER A 478 10.19 6.77 22.92
C SER A 478 9.99 7.25 24.35
N GLY A 479 10.43 6.40 25.29
CA GLY A 479 10.33 6.69 26.71
C GLY A 479 11.02 7.98 27.14
N LYS A 480 10.43 8.72 28.09
CA LYS A 480 11.21 9.66 28.90
C LYS A 480 12.06 8.84 29.88
N GLY A 481 13.37 8.74 29.65
CA GLY A 481 14.26 7.99 30.54
C GLY A 481 14.10 6.46 30.40
N ILE A 482 13.97 5.75 31.52
CA ILE A 482 14.00 4.27 31.63
C ILE A 482 12.66 3.62 31.20
N GLN A 483 11.57 4.37 30.96
CA GLN A 483 10.26 3.79 30.65
C GLN A 483 9.86 3.99 29.18
N PRO A 484 10.00 2.97 28.30
CA PRO A 484 9.49 3.00 26.93
C PRO A 484 7.99 3.27 26.86
N ASP A 485 7.51 3.89 25.78
CA ASP A 485 6.06 4.03 25.52
C ASP A 485 5.39 2.66 25.36
N HIS A 486 6.09 1.72 24.71
CA HIS A 486 5.64 0.36 24.46
C HIS A 486 6.82 -0.62 24.48
N HIS A 487 6.55 -1.88 24.80
CA HIS A 487 7.48 -2.98 24.54
C HIS A 487 7.28 -3.55 23.12
N PHE A 488 8.26 -4.29 22.59
CA PHE A 488 8.27 -4.76 21.20
C PHE A 488 7.13 -5.68 20.77
N GLU A 489 6.45 -6.33 21.72
CA GLU A 489 5.28 -7.19 21.43
C GLU A 489 3.96 -6.40 21.38
N GLY A 490 3.89 -5.24 22.04
CA GLY A 490 2.65 -4.47 22.17
C GLY A 490 2.33 -3.59 20.96
N VAL A 491 3.33 -3.31 20.13
CA VAL A 491 3.22 -2.55 18.88
C VAL A 491 4.10 -3.20 17.81
N GLN A 492 3.93 -2.85 16.54
CA GLN A 492 4.74 -3.35 15.42
C GLN A 492 5.14 -2.20 14.49
N SER A 493 6.04 -2.47 13.54
CA SER A 493 6.56 -1.42 12.66
C SER A 493 5.48 -0.79 11.81
N THR A 494 4.42 -1.54 11.45
CA THR A 494 3.20 -1.12 10.74
C THR A 494 2.55 0.15 11.31
N MET A 495 2.68 0.40 12.62
CA MET A 495 2.08 1.56 13.28
C MET A 495 2.92 2.85 13.15
N PHE A 496 4.09 2.77 12.51
CA PHE A 496 5.09 3.83 12.40
C PHE A 496 5.46 4.10 10.95
N ASP A 497 5.88 5.33 10.66
CA ASP A 497 6.36 5.74 9.33
C ASP A 497 7.84 5.40 9.12
N SER A 498 8.62 5.34 10.19
CA SER A 498 10.05 4.99 10.14
C SER A 498 10.56 4.42 11.46
N VAL A 499 11.75 3.81 11.39
CA VAL A 499 12.43 3.19 12.53
C VAL A 499 13.80 3.84 12.71
N PHE A 500 14.15 4.18 13.94
CA PHE A 500 15.50 4.60 14.32
C PHE A 500 16.04 3.72 15.45
N ILE A 501 17.31 3.34 15.34
CA ILE A 501 17.99 2.48 16.31
C ILE A 501 19.31 3.17 16.72
N PRO A 502 19.41 3.72 17.95
CA PRO A 502 20.67 4.21 18.47
C PRO A 502 21.64 3.04 18.68
N GLY A 503 22.93 3.22 18.41
CA GLY A 503 23.95 2.22 18.76
C GLY A 503 24.29 2.29 20.24
N ASP A 504 24.48 1.13 20.87
CA ASP A 504 25.26 0.94 22.11
C ASP A 504 25.31 -0.55 22.49
N LEU A 505 25.72 -0.86 23.74
CA LEU A 505 25.70 -2.17 24.38
C LEU A 505 24.35 -2.92 24.30
N HIS A 506 23.23 -2.21 24.21
CA HIS A 506 21.89 -2.79 24.10
C HIS A 506 21.63 -3.54 22.78
N ILE A 507 22.46 -3.34 21.75
CA ILE A 507 22.25 -3.95 20.43
C ILE A 507 22.56 -5.45 20.42
N GLU A 508 23.55 -5.90 21.18
CA GLU A 508 23.93 -7.31 21.25
C GLU A 508 22.80 -8.24 21.77
N PRO A 509 22.06 -7.85 22.82
CA PRO A 509 20.81 -8.52 23.18
C PRO A 509 19.72 -8.41 22.09
N LEU A 510 19.49 -7.22 21.53
CA LEU A 510 18.43 -7.00 20.55
C LEU A 510 18.61 -7.83 19.27
N ARG A 511 19.83 -8.02 18.77
CA ARG A 511 20.08 -8.85 17.58
C ARG A 511 19.78 -10.34 17.79
N LYS A 512 19.73 -10.80 19.04
CA LYS A 512 19.35 -12.18 19.40
C LYS A 512 17.84 -12.32 19.64
N GLN A 513 17.12 -11.20 19.73
CA GLN A 513 15.68 -11.19 19.90
C GLN A 513 14.97 -11.20 18.55
N CYS A 514 14.30 -12.31 18.22
CA CYS A 514 13.58 -12.47 16.95
C CYS A 514 12.60 -11.32 16.67
N ARG A 515 11.93 -10.82 17.70
CA ARG A 515 11.01 -9.69 17.56
C ARG A 515 11.73 -8.42 17.08
N ALA A 516 12.85 -8.03 17.70
CA ALA A 516 13.57 -6.82 17.31
C ALA A 516 14.13 -6.93 15.88
N VAL A 517 14.60 -8.11 15.47
CA VAL A 517 15.00 -8.36 14.08
C VAL A 517 13.80 -8.27 13.12
N HIS A 518 12.64 -8.81 13.52
CA HIS A 518 11.41 -8.73 12.74
C HIS A 518 10.94 -7.28 12.53
N TRP A 519 11.05 -6.42 13.55
CA TRP A 519 10.73 -4.99 13.42
C TRP A 519 11.49 -4.31 12.27
N VAL A 520 12.78 -4.60 12.13
CA VAL A 520 13.63 -4.03 11.07
C VAL A 520 13.27 -4.64 9.71
N ARG A 521 13.06 -5.96 9.65
CA ARG A 521 12.65 -6.66 8.42
C ARG A 521 11.29 -6.19 7.90
N GLU A 522 10.32 -6.04 8.79
CA GLU A 522 8.97 -5.59 8.45
C GLU A 522 9.01 -4.14 7.97
N ALA A 523 9.72 -3.26 8.68
CA ALA A 523 9.90 -1.87 8.23
C ALA A 523 10.55 -1.79 6.85
N PHE A 524 11.57 -2.61 6.59
CA PHE A 524 12.25 -2.66 5.30
C PHE A 524 11.33 -3.19 4.19
N GLY A 525 10.60 -4.29 4.45
CA GLY A 525 9.63 -4.85 3.51
C GLY A 525 8.45 -3.92 3.21
N HIS A 526 8.10 -3.03 4.14
CA HIS A 526 7.09 -1.98 3.96
C HIS A 526 7.68 -0.66 3.43
N LEU A 527 8.91 -0.69 2.92
CA LEU A 527 9.56 0.43 2.23
C LEU A 527 9.75 1.68 3.11
N LYS A 528 9.85 1.50 4.43
CA LYS A 528 10.03 2.58 5.40
C LYS A 528 11.49 3.00 5.51
N ALA A 529 11.72 4.25 5.89
CA ALA A 529 13.06 4.71 6.23
C ALA A 529 13.56 4.05 7.53
N ILE A 530 14.83 3.63 7.54
CA ILE A 530 15.47 2.98 8.69
C ILE A 530 16.76 3.73 9.00
N GLY A 531 16.89 4.23 10.22
CA GLY A 531 18.08 4.91 10.71
C GLY A 531 18.81 4.06 11.73
N ALA A 532 20.12 3.89 11.59
CA ALA A 532 20.94 3.20 12.58
C ALA A 532 22.27 3.92 12.83
N THR A 533 22.72 3.93 14.08
CA THR A 533 24.01 4.51 14.47
C THR A 533 24.85 3.50 15.24
N GLY A 534 26.17 3.64 15.26
CA GLY A 534 27.04 2.77 16.06
C GLY A 534 26.84 1.28 15.77
N GLU A 535 26.80 0.49 16.84
CA GLU A 535 26.60 -0.96 16.80
C GLU A 535 25.27 -1.37 16.15
N ALA A 536 24.26 -0.47 16.11
CA ALA A 536 22.96 -0.75 15.52
C ALA A 536 23.04 -0.98 14.00
N VAL A 537 24.11 -0.49 13.34
CA VAL A 537 24.36 -0.79 11.92
C VAL A 537 24.46 -2.30 11.70
N ASN A 538 25.06 -3.05 12.63
CA ASN A 538 25.17 -4.50 12.54
C ASN A 538 23.83 -5.20 12.73
N LEU A 539 22.93 -4.66 13.57
CA LEU A 539 21.56 -5.19 13.69
C LEU A 539 20.79 -5.05 12.37
N VAL A 540 20.89 -3.89 11.72
CA VAL A 540 20.23 -3.66 10.43
C VAL A 540 20.80 -4.59 9.36
N LYS A 541 22.12 -4.77 9.31
CA LYS A 541 22.76 -5.72 8.39
C LYS A 541 22.22 -7.14 8.56
N VAL A 542 22.20 -7.65 9.80
CA VAL A 542 21.66 -8.99 10.11
C VAL A 542 20.16 -9.11 9.74
N ALA A 543 19.42 -8.01 9.84
CA ALA A 543 18.00 -8.02 9.54
C ALA A 543 17.71 -8.04 8.04
N CYS A 544 18.34 -7.18 7.24
CA CYS A 544 17.92 -6.92 5.85
C CYS A 544 19.05 -6.64 4.85
N GLU A 545 20.31 -6.98 5.14
CA GLU A 545 21.39 -6.87 4.14
C GLU A 545 21.18 -7.81 2.95
N PHE A 546 21.37 -7.26 1.75
CA PHE A 546 21.47 -8.00 0.50
C PHE A 546 22.49 -7.32 -0.42
N ASP A 547 22.91 -8.05 -1.46
CA ASP A 547 23.95 -7.59 -2.39
C ASP A 547 23.57 -6.26 -3.05
N GLY A 548 24.48 -5.29 -2.97
CA GLY A 548 24.29 -3.94 -3.52
C GLY A 548 23.86 -2.88 -2.49
N MET A 549 23.57 -3.28 -1.25
CA MET A 549 23.41 -2.30 -0.16
C MET A 549 24.75 -1.74 0.30
N SER A 550 24.78 -0.46 0.64
CA SER A 550 25.93 0.19 1.26
C SER A 550 25.59 0.68 2.66
N PHE A 551 26.54 0.49 3.58
CA PHE A 551 26.43 0.90 4.98
C PHE A 551 27.65 1.75 5.34
N SER A 552 27.52 2.56 6.39
CA SER A 552 28.66 3.28 6.97
C SER A 552 29.76 2.29 7.35
N ALA A 553 31.01 2.66 7.08
CA ALA A 553 32.16 1.81 7.30
C ALA A 553 32.64 1.86 8.75
N ALA A 554 33.31 0.79 9.18
CA ALA A 554 33.83 0.66 10.54
C ALA A 554 34.71 1.84 10.95
N GLY A 555 34.29 2.52 12.02
CA GLY A 555 34.98 3.72 12.54
C GLY A 555 34.87 4.97 11.66
N SER A 556 34.09 4.93 10.57
CA SER A 556 33.84 6.09 9.73
C SER A 556 32.83 7.05 10.37
N HIS A 557 33.08 8.35 10.18
CA HIS A 557 32.16 9.42 10.52
C HIS A 557 31.16 9.74 9.40
N ASP A 558 31.31 9.08 8.24
CA ASP A 558 30.49 9.33 7.06
C ASP A 558 29.12 8.66 7.21
N VAL A 559 28.10 9.36 6.74
CA VAL A 559 26.73 8.84 6.64
C VAL A 559 26.60 8.10 5.32
N ALA A 560 26.14 6.84 5.37
CA ALA A 560 25.72 6.11 4.18
C ALA A 560 24.19 6.10 4.09
N ASN A 561 23.66 6.24 2.88
CA ASN A 561 22.25 6.05 2.57
C ASN A 561 22.12 5.07 1.41
N SER A 562 21.48 3.93 1.66
CA SER A 562 21.25 2.90 0.65
C SER A 562 19.81 2.40 0.78
N TYR A 563 19.02 2.57 -0.27
CA TYR A 563 17.59 2.20 -0.28
C TYR A 563 16.83 2.74 0.94
N GLY A 564 17.12 3.97 1.38
CA GLY A 564 16.48 4.59 2.54
C GLY A 564 16.85 4.00 3.90
N ILE A 565 17.85 3.12 3.93
CA ILE A 565 18.58 2.78 5.15
C ILE A 565 19.72 3.77 5.32
N VAL A 566 19.66 4.53 6.40
CA VAL A 566 20.63 5.57 6.74
C VAL A 566 21.46 5.11 7.92
N THR A 567 22.77 5.00 7.72
CA THR A 567 23.70 4.49 8.74
C THR A 567 24.86 5.43 9.01
N ALA A 568 25.29 5.49 10.27
CA ALA A 568 26.48 6.23 10.70
C ALA A 568 27.18 5.48 11.85
N GLU A 569 28.34 4.88 11.61
CA GLU A 569 28.98 3.99 12.58
C GLU A 569 29.70 4.73 13.71
N ALA A 570 30.33 5.88 13.45
CA ALA A 570 30.91 6.73 14.49
C ALA A 570 30.37 8.18 14.40
N PRO A 571 29.14 8.47 14.87
CA PRO A 571 28.54 9.79 14.66
C PRO A 571 29.23 10.86 15.54
N LYS A 572 29.60 12.02 14.97
CA LYS A 572 30.15 13.15 15.74
C LYS A 572 29.04 13.96 16.41
N PRO A 573 29.32 14.71 17.49
CA PRO A 573 28.37 15.65 18.08
C PRO A 573 27.84 16.70 17.08
N GLU A 574 28.65 17.08 16.08
CA GLU A 574 28.26 17.96 14.96
C GLU A 574 27.17 17.33 14.09
N ASN A 575 27.25 16.02 13.81
CA ASN A 575 26.21 15.28 13.07
C ASN A 575 24.84 15.36 13.77
N PHE A 576 24.79 15.64 15.09
CA PHE A 576 23.58 15.85 15.88
C PHE A 576 23.20 17.33 16.10
N LYS A 577 24.16 18.26 16.05
CA LYS A 577 23.92 19.71 16.18
C LYS A 577 23.40 20.33 14.89
N GLU A 578 23.89 19.91 13.73
CA GLU A 578 23.35 20.33 12.43
C GLU A 578 21.90 19.81 12.25
N MET A 579 21.51 18.70 12.89
CA MET A 579 20.13 18.17 12.88
C MET A 579 19.06 19.16 13.36
N LEU A 580 19.40 20.09 14.25
CA LEU A 580 18.48 21.10 14.79
C LEU A 580 18.36 22.34 13.89
N SER A 581 19.38 22.65 13.08
CA SER A 581 19.41 23.82 12.18
C SER A 581 18.84 23.56 10.77
N MET A 582 18.58 22.30 10.42
CA MET A 582 18.38 21.80 9.05
C MET A 582 16.94 21.76 8.52
N VAL A 583 15.99 22.43 9.17
CA VAL A 583 14.60 22.52 8.65
C VAL A 583 14.51 23.42 7.40
N LYS A 584 15.64 23.90 6.84
CA LYS A 584 15.73 24.73 5.62
C LYS A 584 16.96 24.37 4.76
N GLY A 585 16.84 23.36 3.89
CA GLY A 585 17.84 23.07 2.85
C GLY A 585 18.92 22.08 3.30
N ALA A 586 19.09 20.99 2.57
CA ALA A 586 19.56 19.72 3.15
C ALA A 586 20.95 19.23 2.71
N LYS A 587 21.64 18.52 3.63
CA LYS A 587 22.78 17.59 3.39
C LYS A 587 22.98 16.39 4.37
N ASP A 588 22.26 16.23 5.50
CA ASP A 588 22.68 15.34 6.63
C ASP A 588 21.69 14.21 7.04
N PHE A 589 22.11 13.34 8.01
CA PHE A 589 21.47 12.08 8.46
C PHE A 589 19.95 12.11 8.66
N ILE A 590 19.42 13.17 9.28
CA ILE A 590 17.96 13.29 9.48
C ILE A 590 17.25 13.58 8.17
N ASP A 591 17.80 14.38 7.27
CA ASP A 591 17.19 14.59 5.94
C ASP A 591 17.19 13.28 5.13
N ALA A 592 18.24 12.47 5.21
CA ALA A 592 18.27 11.14 4.61
C ALA A 592 17.23 10.19 5.23
N LEU A 593 17.04 10.24 6.56
CA LEU A 593 16.10 9.39 7.31
C LEU A 593 14.64 9.83 7.13
N THR A 594 14.42 11.10 6.78
CA THR A 594 13.09 11.72 6.75
C THR A 594 12.57 11.93 5.33
N ARG A 595 13.46 11.95 4.33
CA ARG A 595 13.06 11.76 2.95
C ARG A 595 12.67 10.31 2.75
N ASN A 596 11.51 10.11 2.14
CA ASN A 596 11.05 8.82 1.63
C ASN A 596 11.89 8.41 0.39
N GLY A 597 13.21 8.54 0.46
CA GLY A 597 14.15 8.21 -0.62
C GLY A 597 14.26 6.71 -0.87
N THR A 598 13.79 5.88 0.06
CA THR A 598 13.57 4.44 -0.12
C THR A 598 12.70 4.18 -1.34
N THR A 599 11.57 4.90 -1.42
CA THR A 599 10.58 4.70 -2.46
C THR A 599 11.06 5.29 -3.77
N ASP A 600 11.49 6.54 -3.86
CA ASP A 600 11.99 7.10 -5.14
C ASP A 600 13.18 6.33 -5.73
N HIS A 601 14.09 5.79 -4.92
CA HIS A 601 15.24 5.03 -5.40
C HIS A 601 14.91 3.56 -5.74
N LEU A 602 14.08 2.85 -4.95
CA LEU A 602 13.52 1.56 -5.36
C LEU A 602 12.64 1.72 -6.60
N TYR A 603 11.86 2.80 -6.70
CA TYR A 603 10.96 3.08 -7.81
C TYR A 603 11.71 3.39 -9.10
N GLN A 604 12.83 4.11 -9.04
CA GLN A 604 13.74 4.26 -10.18
C GLN A 604 14.47 2.96 -10.53
N THR A 605 14.72 2.09 -9.55
CA THR A 605 15.37 0.80 -9.77
C THR A 605 14.41 -0.22 -10.39
N LEU A 606 13.14 -0.23 -9.98
CA LEU A 606 12.04 -1.05 -10.52
C LEU A 606 11.54 -0.53 -11.88
N ALA A 607 11.71 0.77 -12.17
CA ALA A 607 11.33 1.40 -13.45
C ALA A 607 12.41 1.33 -14.55
N ARG A 608 13.51 0.58 -14.34
CA ARG A 608 14.59 0.47 -15.35
C ARG A 608 14.14 -0.35 -16.56
N ASP A 609 14.31 0.27 -17.73
CA ASP A 609 14.02 -0.25 -19.06
C ASP A 609 14.80 -1.57 -19.33
N PRO A 610 14.12 -2.70 -19.57
CA PRO A 610 14.76 -3.98 -19.86
C PRO A 610 15.53 -4.02 -21.19
N SER A 611 15.46 -2.97 -22.01
CA SER A 611 16.18 -2.86 -23.29
C SER A 611 17.66 -2.43 -23.16
N LEU A 612 18.10 -2.02 -21.97
CA LEU A 612 19.48 -1.58 -21.71
C LEU A 612 20.23 -2.57 -20.80
N LEU A 613 21.53 -2.75 -21.05
CA LEU A 613 22.38 -3.58 -20.20
C LEU A 613 22.56 -2.91 -18.83
N PRO A 614 22.33 -3.60 -17.70
CA PRO A 614 22.39 -3.02 -16.35
C PRO A 614 23.68 -2.22 -16.10
N GLY A 615 23.54 -0.98 -15.63
CA GLY A 615 24.69 -0.10 -15.35
C GLY A 615 25.37 0.51 -16.58
N THR A 616 24.78 0.41 -17.77
CA THR A 616 25.31 1.03 -19.00
C THR A 616 24.21 1.69 -19.84
N ASN A 617 24.58 2.66 -20.70
CA ASN A 617 23.69 3.24 -21.70
C ASN A 617 23.72 2.48 -23.05
N ARG A 618 24.13 1.20 -23.04
CA ARG A 618 24.23 0.39 -24.27
C ARG A 618 23.03 -0.56 -24.39
N PRO A 619 22.42 -0.68 -25.59
CA PRO A 619 21.28 -1.57 -25.80
C PRO A 619 21.69 -3.04 -25.71
N VAL A 620 20.82 -3.87 -25.14
CA VAL A 620 20.93 -5.34 -25.17
C VAL A 620 20.78 -5.78 -26.62
N LYS A 621 21.69 -6.63 -27.11
CA LYS A 621 21.61 -7.15 -28.48
C LYS A 621 20.39 -8.09 -28.56
N THR A 622 19.35 -7.70 -29.29
CA THR A 622 18.08 -8.44 -29.35
C THR A 622 18.07 -9.59 -30.36
N SER A 623 19.16 -9.77 -31.10
CA SER A 623 19.35 -10.94 -31.96
C SER A 623 20.80 -11.39 -31.94
N PHE A 624 21.00 -12.66 -31.58
CA PHE A 624 22.31 -13.31 -31.48
C PHE A 624 22.51 -14.28 -32.64
N ILE A 625 21.50 -15.11 -32.92
CA ILE A 625 21.55 -16.13 -33.98
C ILE A 625 20.33 -16.10 -34.93
N GLY A 626 19.43 -15.12 -34.77
CA GLY A 626 18.31 -14.88 -35.69
C GLY A 626 17.09 -15.77 -35.43
N ILE A 627 17.07 -16.51 -34.33
CA ILE A 627 15.97 -17.38 -33.92
C ILE A 627 15.36 -16.79 -32.66
N ARG A 628 14.21 -16.11 -32.80
CA ARG A 628 13.60 -15.25 -31.78
C ARG A 628 13.51 -15.87 -30.39
N LEU A 629 13.01 -17.12 -30.28
CA LEU A 629 12.87 -17.79 -28.98
C LEU A 629 14.22 -18.00 -28.26
N ILE A 630 15.28 -18.27 -29.03
CA ILE A 630 16.63 -18.47 -28.51
C ILE A 630 17.29 -17.12 -28.21
N ASP A 631 17.06 -16.12 -29.07
CA ASP A 631 17.57 -14.76 -28.89
C ASP A 631 16.95 -14.07 -27.66
N ASP A 632 15.66 -14.30 -27.39
CA ASP A 632 14.94 -13.80 -26.21
C ASP A 632 15.48 -14.47 -24.93
N TYR A 633 15.71 -15.78 -24.95
CA TYR A 633 16.30 -16.53 -23.84
C TYR A 633 17.75 -16.10 -23.55
N LEU A 634 18.56 -15.90 -24.59
CA LEU A 634 19.94 -15.42 -24.46
C LEU A 634 20.01 -13.97 -23.96
N SER A 635 19.06 -13.12 -24.36
CA SER A 635 18.93 -11.75 -23.83
C SER A 635 18.64 -11.75 -22.34
N LEU A 636 17.70 -12.60 -21.89
CA LEU A 636 17.34 -12.77 -20.48
C LEU A 636 18.55 -13.22 -19.64
N LEU A 637 19.33 -14.19 -20.15
CA LEU A 637 20.54 -14.66 -19.49
C LEU A 637 21.64 -13.59 -19.46
N CYS A 638 21.80 -12.79 -20.51
CA CYS A 638 22.78 -11.70 -20.54
C CYS A 638 22.47 -10.61 -19.51
N ILE A 639 21.19 -10.30 -19.31
CA ILE A 639 20.73 -9.33 -18.30
C ILE A 639 20.90 -9.91 -16.89
N ALA A 640 20.46 -11.16 -16.68
CA ALA A 640 20.49 -11.81 -15.37
C ALA A 640 21.91 -12.06 -14.84
N PHE A 641 22.88 -12.34 -15.71
CA PHE A 641 24.26 -12.66 -15.33
C PHE A 641 25.27 -11.54 -15.66
N TRP A 642 24.80 -10.32 -15.94
CA TRP A 642 25.64 -9.22 -16.44
C TRP A 642 26.85 -8.91 -15.54
N ASP A 643 26.66 -8.88 -14.23
CA ASP A 643 27.74 -8.58 -13.27
C ASP A 643 28.79 -9.69 -13.18
N SER A 644 28.38 -10.93 -13.49
CA SER A 644 29.29 -12.08 -13.64
C SER A 644 30.00 -12.08 -15.01
N LEU A 645 29.40 -11.43 -16.01
CA LEU A 645 29.83 -11.41 -17.41
C LEU A 645 30.73 -10.23 -17.77
N ASN A 646 30.63 -9.09 -17.10
CA ASN A 646 31.40 -7.90 -17.43
C ASN A 646 32.82 -7.88 -16.80
N GLY A 647 33.15 -8.89 -15.99
CA GLY A 647 34.47 -9.06 -15.36
C GLY A 647 34.72 -8.11 -14.18
N SER A 648 33.73 -7.35 -13.72
CA SER A 648 33.85 -6.45 -12.57
C SER A 648 33.95 -7.19 -11.23
N GLN A 649 33.44 -8.43 -11.16
CA GLN A 649 33.46 -9.26 -9.96
C GLN A 649 33.97 -10.70 -10.26
N PRO A 650 35.31 -10.93 -10.24
CA PRO A 650 35.91 -12.18 -10.69
C PRO A 650 35.54 -13.42 -9.87
N HIS A 651 35.09 -13.24 -8.63
CA HIS A 651 34.61 -14.32 -7.76
C HIS A 651 33.21 -14.82 -8.16
N LEU A 652 32.34 -13.93 -8.65
CA LEU A 652 31.01 -14.27 -9.20
C LEU A 652 31.15 -14.99 -10.54
N SER A 653 32.08 -14.56 -11.41
CA SER A 653 32.38 -15.29 -12.65
C SER A 653 32.81 -16.74 -12.38
N LEU A 654 33.66 -16.95 -11.36
CA LEU A 654 34.08 -18.28 -10.91
C LEU A 654 32.91 -19.09 -10.33
N PHE A 655 32.01 -18.44 -9.58
CA PHE A 655 30.81 -19.05 -9.04
C PHE A 655 29.82 -19.45 -10.14
N THR A 656 29.66 -18.66 -11.20
CA THR A 656 28.86 -19.00 -12.39
C THR A 656 29.41 -20.21 -13.13
N PHE A 657 30.74 -20.30 -13.29
CA PHE A 657 31.41 -21.49 -13.83
C PHE A 657 31.16 -22.73 -12.95
N MET A 658 31.14 -22.55 -11.63
CA MET A 658 30.90 -23.62 -10.66
C MET A 658 29.42 -24.06 -10.64
N PHE A 659 28.48 -23.13 -10.75
CA PHE A 659 27.03 -23.38 -10.74
C PHE A 659 26.55 -24.10 -12.00
N MET A 660 27.13 -23.78 -13.17
CA MET A 660 26.89 -24.53 -14.41
C MET A 660 27.36 -26.00 -14.31
N GLY A 661 28.39 -26.27 -13.51
CA GLY A 661 28.85 -27.64 -13.21
C GLY A 661 27.97 -28.39 -12.21
N GLN A 662 27.34 -27.69 -11.25
CA GLN A 662 26.53 -28.30 -10.19
C GLN A 662 25.12 -28.73 -10.65
N TYR A 663 24.53 -28.01 -11.62
CA TYR A 663 23.23 -28.39 -12.21
C TYR A 663 23.24 -29.79 -12.86
N MET A 664 24.42 -30.30 -13.24
CA MET A 664 24.62 -31.61 -13.85
C MET A 664 24.35 -32.77 -12.87
N ALA A 665 24.76 -32.65 -11.61
CA ALA A 665 24.64 -33.74 -10.64
C ALA A 665 23.20 -33.96 -10.17
N GLY A 666 22.43 -32.87 -9.99
CA GLY A 666 21.03 -32.93 -9.59
C GLY A 666 20.12 -33.53 -10.69
N TYR A 667 20.37 -33.19 -11.95
CA TYR A 667 19.60 -33.72 -13.08
C TYR A 667 19.90 -35.19 -13.37
N SER A 668 21.16 -35.63 -13.23
CA SER A 668 21.51 -37.06 -13.32
C SER A 668 20.85 -37.90 -12.22
N LEU A 669 20.69 -37.35 -11.01
CA LEU A 669 20.00 -37.99 -9.87
C LEU A 669 18.50 -38.19 -10.12
N ILE A 670 17.81 -37.19 -10.66
CA ILE A 670 16.39 -37.28 -11.01
C ILE A 670 16.16 -38.30 -12.14
N MET A 671 17.10 -38.40 -13.09
CA MET A 671 17.05 -39.36 -14.20
C MET A 671 17.34 -40.80 -13.75
N ILE A 672 18.29 -41.00 -12.83
CA ILE A 672 18.63 -42.33 -12.28
C ILE A 672 17.50 -42.84 -11.37
N GLU A 673 16.90 -41.95 -10.56
CA GLU A 673 15.79 -42.35 -9.70
C GLU A 673 14.48 -42.53 -10.48
N GLY A 674 14.27 -41.75 -11.54
CA GLY A 674 13.22 -42.00 -12.53
C GLY A 674 13.36 -43.34 -13.26
N ALA A 675 14.60 -43.77 -13.56
CA ALA A 675 14.90 -45.09 -14.14
C ALA A 675 14.76 -46.23 -13.13
N ARG A 676 14.84 -45.95 -11.83
CA ARG A 676 14.78 -46.94 -10.75
C ARG A 676 13.35 -47.23 -10.26
N VAL A 677 12.45 -46.25 -10.33
CA VAL A 677 11.08 -46.34 -9.79
C VAL A 677 10.05 -46.83 -10.83
N CYS A 678 10.36 -46.78 -12.13
CA CYS A 678 9.40 -47.17 -13.19
C CYS A 678 9.79 -48.47 -13.93
N ASN A 679 8.77 -49.32 -14.09
CA ASN A 679 8.79 -50.68 -14.60
C ASN A 679 9.28 -50.82 -16.06
N LYS A 680 9.80 -52.01 -16.38
CA LYS A 680 10.44 -52.41 -17.64
C LYS A 680 9.61 -52.09 -18.91
N TRP A 681 10.28 -51.52 -19.92
CA TRP A 681 10.00 -51.59 -21.38
C TRP A 681 9.03 -50.64 -22.10
N ARG A 682 8.63 -49.48 -21.56
CA ARG A 682 8.10 -48.39 -22.43
C ARG A 682 8.51 -47.01 -21.95
N VAL A 683 8.80 -46.15 -22.93
CA VAL A 683 9.21 -44.73 -22.83
C VAL A 683 10.72 -44.50 -22.69
N ILE A 684 11.45 -44.72 -23.79
CA ILE A 684 12.54 -43.79 -24.14
C ILE A 684 11.80 -42.56 -24.69
N SER A 685 11.50 -41.58 -23.83
CA SER A 685 10.94 -40.31 -24.31
C SER A 685 12.05 -39.52 -25.01
N PHE A 686 11.64 -38.83 -26.06
CA PHE A 686 12.37 -37.77 -26.75
C PHE A 686 13.19 -36.89 -25.79
N THR A 687 12.73 -36.68 -24.55
CA THR A 687 13.39 -35.94 -23.47
C THR A 687 14.75 -36.49 -23.05
N ALA A 688 14.95 -37.82 -23.06
CA ALA A 688 16.23 -38.45 -22.71
C ALA A 688 17.28 -38.28 -23.82
N LEU A 689 16.85 -38.42 -25.08
CA LEU A 689 17.71 -38.20 -26.25
C LEU A 689 17.98 -36.69 -26.43
N TRP A 690 16.99 -35.83 -26.18
CA TRP A 690 17.09 -34.37 -26.20
C TRP A 690 17.93 -33.82 -25.07
N GLY A 691 17.92 -34.45 -23.88
CA GLY A 691 18.80 -34.10 -22.77
C GLY A 691 20.28 -34.38 -23.10
N LEU A 692 20.58 -35.50 -23.76
CA LEU A 692 21.93 -35.80 -24.25
C LEU A 692 22.35 -34.90 -25.43
N LEU A 693 21.43 -34.60 -26.34
CA LEU A 693 21.67 -33.69 -27.47
C LEU A 693 21.87 -32.24 -27.00
N SER A 694 21.05 -31.77 -26.04
CA SER A 694 21.17 -30.44 -25.45
C SER A 694 22.45 -30.33 -24.62
N GLN A 695 22.84 -31.37 -23.88
CA GLN A 695 24.14 -31.39 -23.17
C GLN A 695 25.32 -31.22 -24.13
N THR A 696 25.29 -31.87 -25.30
CA THR A 696 26.39 -31.79 -26.28
C THR A 696 26.40 -30.45 -27.04
N VAL A 697 25.21 -29.94 -27.39
CA VAL A 697 25.03 -28.66 -28.09
C VAL A 697 25.28 -27.47 -27.15
N THR A 698 24.88 -27.55 -25.89
CA THR A 698 25.08 -26.48 -24.89
C THR A 698 26.55 -26.37 -24.48
N TYR A 699 27.27 -27.47 -24.27
CA TYR A 699 28.72 -27.38 -23.98
C TYR A 699 29.55 -26.97 -25.21
N GLY A 700 29.20 -27.48 -26.40
CA GLY A 700 29.96 -27.18 -27.62
C GLY A 700 29.70 -25.78 -28.19
N ILE A 701 28.45 -25.31 -28.14
CA ILE A 701 28.04 -24.06 -28.81
C ILE A 701 27.81 -22.94 -27.81
N THR A 702 27.15 -23.19 -26.68
CA THR A 702 26.87 -22.13 -25.69
C THR A 702 28.14 -21.67 -24.99
N LEU A 703 29.08 -22.55 -24.66
CA LEU A 703 30.37 -22.13 -24.08
C LEU A 703 31.21 -21.32 -25.07
N LEU A 704 31.22 -21.68 -26.36
CA LEU A 704 31.93 -20.93 -27.40
C LEU A 704 31.26 -19.57 -27.69
N ILE A 705 29.93 -19.52 -27.75
CA ILE A 705 29.17 -18.27 -27.92
C ILE A 705 29.32 -17.38 -26.68
N PHE A 706 29.22 -17.94 -25.49
CA PHE A 706 29.41 -17.23 -24.22
C PHE A 706 30.82 -16.66 -24.10
N THR A 707 31.85 -17.45 -24.41
CA THR A 707 33.25 -17.00 -24.45
C THR A 707 33.43 -15.91 -25.50
N HIS A 708 32.82 -16.04 -26.68
CA HIS A 708 32.87 -15.03 -27.72
C HIS A 708 32.16 -13.72 -27.32
N VAL A 709 30.98 -13.79 -26.70
CA VAL A 709 30.21 -12.62 -26.22
C VAL A 709 30.93 -11.92 -25.07
N HIS A 710 31.44 -12.68 -24.09
CA HIS A 710 32.25 -12.18 -22.99
C HIS A 710 33.50 -11.42 -23.49
N LEU A 711 34.24 -12.02 -24.44
CA LEU A 711 35.43 -11.40 -25.05
C LEU A 711 35.11 -10.20 -25.97
N SER A 712 33.89 -10.12 -26.52
CA SER A 712 33.47 -9.05 -27.43
C SER A 712 32.86 -7.83 -26.71
N ALA A 713 32.28 -8.05 -25.53
CA ALA A 713 31.57 -7.03 -24.75
C ALA A 713 32.38 -6.52 -23.55
N SER A 714 33.42 -7.25 -23.11
CA SER A 714 34.25 -6.86 -21.98
C SER A 714 35.20 -5.69 -22.31
N PRO A 715 35.20 -4.59 -21.54
CA PRO A 715 36.13 -3.48 -21.71
C PRO A 715 37.57 -3.80 -21.25
N THR A 716 37.80 -4.93 -20.59
CA THR A 716 39.11 -5.37 -20.09
C THR A 716 39.80 -6.40 -20.99
N ALA A 717 39.11 -6.87 -22.04
CA ALA A 717 39.64 -7.81 -23.02
C ALA A 717 40.61 -7.12 -24.00
N THR A 718 41.90 -7.45 -23.93
CA THR A 718 42.97 -6.84 -24.76
C THR A 718 43.13 -7.49 -26.14
N SER A 719 42.59 -8.71 -26.33
CA SER A 719 42.53 -9.41 -27.62
C SER A 719 41.14 -9.96 -27.90
N ARG A 720 40.72 -9.94 -29.17
CA ARG A 720 39.45 -10.49 -29.66
C ARG A 720 39.54 -11.94 -30.14
N LYS A 721 40.72 -12.57 -30.05
CA LYS A 721 40.93 -13.99 -30.38
C LYS A 721 41.25 -14.75 -29.10
N TRP A 722 40.45 -15.78 -28.79
CA TRP A 722 40.53 -16.54 -27.55
C TRP A 722 41.86 -17.31 -27.37
N GLN A 723 42.58 -17.57 -28.45
CA GLN A 723 43.82 -18.35 -28.50
C GLN A 723 45.05 -17.57 -28.02
N ASP A 724 44.94 -16.24 -27.93
CA ASP A 724 46.08 -15.35 -27.62
C ASP A 724 46.06 -14.84 -26.16
N TYR A 725 45.20 -15.41 -25.31
CA TYR A 725 45.11 -15.04 -23.89
C TYR A 725 46.18 -15.74 -23.06
N LEU A 726 47.07 -14.95 -22.46
CA LEU A 726 47.94 -15.42 -21.38
C LEU A 726 47.09 -15.47 -20.10
N VAL A 727 46.69 -16.67 -19.71
CA VAL A 727 46.00 -16.94 -18.45
C VAL A 727 47.03 -16.92 -17.32
N ASP A 728 46.73 -16.16 -16.26
CA ASP A 728 47.63 -16.01 -15.11
C ASP A 728 47.96 -17.38 -14.49
N GLY A 729 49.24 -17.60 -14.19
CA GLY A 729 49.80 -18.90 -13.77
C GLY A 729 49.07 -19.57 -12.58
N PRO A 730 48.59 -18.81 -11.57
CA PRO A 730 47.79 -19.37 -10.47
C PRO A 730 46.42 -19.91 -10.91
N LEU A 731 45.80 -19.32 -11.93
CA LEU A 731 44.49 -19.75 -12.45
C LEU A 731 44.63 -21.07 -13.21
N VAL A 732 45.66 -21.21 -14.04
CA VAL A 732 45.97 -22.48 -14.73
C VAL A 732 46.34 -23.59 -13.74
N ALA A 733 47.07 -23.25 -12.67
CA ALA A 733 47.42 -24.20 -11.61
C ALA A 733 46.22 -24.67 -10.77
N SER A 734 45.14 -23.87 -10.70
CA SER A 734 43.93 -24.18 -9.91
C SER A 734 42.92 -25.08 -10.62
N ILE A 735 43.00 -25.20 -11.95
CA ILE A 735 42.03 -25.95 -12.77
C ILE A 735 42.12 -27.47 -12.54
N PRO A 736 43.31 -28.12 -12.55
CA PRO A 736 43.39 -29.57 -12.35
C PRO A 736 42.95 -30.04 -10.94
N PRO A 737 43.32 -29.37 -9.82
CA PRO A 737 42.80 -29.71 -8.49
C PRO A 737 41.29 -29.53 -8.37
N ALA A 738 40.72 -28.46 -8.95
CA ALA A 738 39.29 -28.20 -8.91
C ALA A 738 38.48 -29.25 -9.70
N MET A 739 38.99 -29.69 -10.86
CA MET A 739 38.41 -30.78 -11.63
C MET A 739 38.58 -32.13 -10.91
N PHE A 740 39.72 -32.39 -10.27
CA PHE A 740 39.96 -33.63 -9.54
C PHE A 740 39.07 -33.76 -8.30
N ILE A 741 38.91 -32.69 -7.52
CA ILE A 741 38.07 -32.67 -6.32
C ILE A 741 36.59 -32.78 -6.69
N SER A 742 36.12 -32.12 -7.75
CA SER A 742 34.70 -32.14 -8.11
C SER A 742 34.25 -33.47 -8.73
N TYR A 743 35.11 -34.12 -9.55
CA TYR A 743 34.76 -35.35 -10.25
C TYR A 743 35.10 -36.62 -9.46
N MET A 744 36.30 -36.75 -8.88
CA MET A 744 36.77 -38.02 -8.32
C MET A 744 36.28 -38.26 -6.89
N VAL A 745 36.19 -37.23 -6.05
CA VAL A 745 35.73 -37.38 -4.66
C VAL A 745 34.24 -37.73 -4.62
N THR A 746 33.44 -37.08 -5.48
CA THR A 746 32.01 -37.34 -5.63
C THR A 746 31.74 -38.74 -6.20
N ALA A 747 32.47 -39.15 -7.24
CA ALA A 747 32.35 -40.49 -7.82
C ALA A 747 32.79 -41.61 -6.86
N THR A 748 33.84 -41.39 -6.06
CA THR A 748 34.38 -42.39 -5.12
C THR A 748 33.49 -42.57 -3.89
N LEU A 749 32.91 -41.49 -3.35
CA LEU A 749 31.97 -41.56 -2.23
C LEU A 749 30.64 -42.24 -2.61
N MET A 750 30.26 -42.17 -3.89
CA MET A 750 29.03 -42.76 -4.43
C MET A 750 29.20 -44.20 -4.96
N ALA A 751 30.43 -44.71 -5.09
CA ALA A 751 30.72 -46.08 -5.52
C ALA A 751 30.84 -47.09 -4.35
N LEU A 752 30.72 -46.65 -3.09
CA LEU A 752 30.82 -47.53 -1.92
C LEU A 752 29.50 -48.26 -1.66
N PRO A 753 29.48 -49.62 -1.62
CA PRO A 753 28.26 -50.39 -1.44
C PRO A 753 27.69 -50.26 -0.01
N ALA A 754 26.35 -50.27 0.10
CA ALA A 754 25.59 -50.22 1.36
C ALA A 754 25.86 -51.43 2.29
N PRO A 755 25.27 -51.51 3.51
CA PRO A 755 25.38 -50.66 4.69
C PRO A 755 26.00 -51.45 5.88
N SER A 756 27.04 -52.25 5.68
CA SER A 756 27.62 -53.10 6.76
C SER A 756 28.95 -52.61 7.36
N ILE A 757 29.57 -51.56 6.81
CA ILE A 757 30.95 -51.18 7.22
C ILE A 757 31.03 -49.78 7.87
N ILE A 758 30.12 -48.86 7.55
CA ILE A 758 30.15 -47.49 8.08
C ILE A 758 28.83 -47.21 8.80
N SER A 759 28.92 -46.92 10.11
CA SER A 759 27.75 -46.70 10.95
C SER A 759 26.95 -45.48 10.47
N TYR A 760 25.64 -45.47 10.75
CA TYR A 760 24.78 -44.32 10.44
C TYR A 760 25.33 -43.01 11.03
N ALA A 761 25.94 -43.09 12.22
CA ALA A 761 26.64 -41.97 12.84
C ALA A 761 27.87 -41.50 12.05
N ALA A 762 28.64 -42.39 11.43
CA ALA A 762 29.76 -42.01 10.56
C ALA A 762 29.30 -41.42 9.21
N LYS A 763 28.14 -41.83 8.67
CA LYS A 763 27.50 -41.13 7.55
C LYS A 763 27.02 -39.73 7.94
N GLN A 764 26.38 -39.59 9.09
CA GLN A 764 25.94 -38.29 9.61
C GLN A 764 27.15 -37.38 9.92
N ASN A 765 28.24 -37.93 10.43
CA ASN A 765 29.48 -37.18 10.65
C ASN A 765 30.21 -36.80 9.36
N LEU A 766 30.15 -37.63 8.30
CA LEU A 766 30.71 -37.28 6.98
C LEU A 766 29.87 -36.24 6.25
N ILE A 767 28.54 -36.28 6.41
CA ILE A 767 27.63 -35.22 5.97
C ILE A 767 27.88 -33.93 6.78
N ALA A 768 28.11 -34.04 8.10
CA ALA A 768 28.51 -32.92 8.94
C ALA A 768 29.92 -32.39 8.60
N LEU A 769 30.84 -33.24 8.16
CA LEU A 769 32.17 -32.87 7.63
C LEU A 769 32.06 -32.16 6.29
N TRP A 770 31.09 -32.53 5.46
CA TRP A 770 30.74 -31.83 4.23
C TRP A 770 30.02 -30.50 4.49
N GLN A 771 29.42 -30.33 5.68
CA GLN A 771 28.90 -29.08 6.21
C GLN A 771 29.96 -28.23 6.96
N ILE A 772 31.26 -28.51 6.79
CA ILE A 772 32.35 -27.65 7.31
C ILE A 772 32.49 -26.41 6.41
N PHE A 773 31.49 -25.53 6.52
CA PHE A 773 31.66 -24.08 6.64
C PHE A 773 30.58 -23.58 7.61
N PRO A 774 30.84 -23.54 8.94
CA PRO A 774 29.94 -22.91 9.89
C PRO A 774 30.59 -21.73 10.60
N ALA A 775 29.83 -20.66 10.81
CA ALA A 775 30.10 -19.69 11.87
C ALA A 775 28.76 -19.43 12.59
N ASN A 776 28.59 -19.49 13.90
CA ASN A 776 29.43 -19.89 15.03
C ASN A 776 28.49 -19.88 16.26
N SER A 777 28.54 -20.85 17.17
CA SER A 777 28.42 -20.53 18.60
C SER A 777 28.85 -21.67 19.55
N PRO A 778 29.34 -21.34 20.77
CA PRO A 778 30.30 -22.13 21.53
C PRO A 778 29.73 -22.73 22.82
N VAL A 779 30.21 -23.91 23.26
CA VAL A 779 30.43 -24.30 24.68
C VAL A 779 31.40 -25.50 24.71
N SER A 780 32.43 -25.44 25.57
CA SER A 780 33.40 -26.52 25.89
C SER A 780 33.01 -27.32 27.17
N PRO A 781 33.80 -28.30 27.65
CA PRO A 781 33.77 -29.71 27.27
C PRO A 781 33.45 -30.65 28.47
N ALA A 782 32.66 -31.71 28.29
CA ALA A 782 32.72 -32.87 29.20
C ALA A 782 32.12 -34.17 28.63
N ARG A 783 33.03 -35.15 28.46
CA ARG A 783 32.93 -36.62 28.48
C ARG A 783 31.53 -37.26 28.57
N ILE A 784 31.23 -38.20 27.65
CA ILE A 784 30.70 -39.54 28.00
C ILE A 784 31.24 -40.60 27.03
N HIS A 785 31.79 -41.68 27.59
CA HIS A 785 32.20 -42.91 26.92
C HIS A 785 31.07 -43.97 26.97
N LEU A 786 30.82 -44.59 25.81
CA LEU A 786 30.47 -45.99 25.53
C LEU A 786 29.36 -46.76 26.28
N GLY A 787 28.51 -47.41 25.47
CA GLY A 787 27.85 -48.69 25.76
C GLY A 787 26.41 -48.75 25.24
N ARG A 788 26.14 -49.27 24.03
CA ARG A 788 25.70 -50.66 23.74
C ARG A 788 24.45 -51.07 24.56
N THR A 789 23.36 -51.63 24.03
CA THR A 789 22.91 -52.11 22.70
C THR A 789 21.47 -52.60 22.91
N SER A 790 20.64 -52.52 21.87
CA SER A 790 19.53 -53.42 21.51
C SER A 790 18.72 -54.15 22.61
N SER A 791 17.40 -53.97 22.60
CA SER A 791 16.50 -54.82 21.80
C SER A 791 15.04 -54.57 22.19
N LEU A 792 14.28 -53.96 21.30
CA LEU A 792 12.82 -53.87 21.38
C LEU A 792 12.25 -54.78 20.28
N SER A 793 11.82 -55.98 20.68
CA SER A 793 10.87 -56.78 19.90
C SER A 793 10.09 -57.70 20.83
N ARG A 794 8.77 -57.76 20.61
CA ARG A 794 7.73 -58.60 21.26
C ARG A 794 7.25 -58.14 22.64
N ALA A 795 6.03 -57.62 22.72
CA ALA A 795 4.83 -58.44 22.94
C ALA A 795 3.60 -57.56 23.22
N LEU A 796 2.56 -57.77 22.42
CA LEU A 796 1.18 -57.47 22.77
C LEU A 796 0.66 -58.59 23.70
N THR A 797 -0.30 -58.20 24.54
CA THR A 797 -1.34 -59.00 25.21
C THR A 797 -1.08 -59.64 26.58
N LEU A 798 -2.01 -59.27 27.48
CA LEU A 798 -2.73 -60.07 28.47
C LEU A 798 -2.15 -60.26 29.88
N CYS A 799 -2.98 -59.72 30.79
CA CYS A 799 -3.41 -60.30 32.05
C CYS A 799 -2.63 -59.92 33.32
N GLY A 800 -3.38 -59.33 34.26
CA GLY A 800 -3.39 -59.85 35.61
C GLY A 800 -2.81 -58.96 36.69
N THR A 801 -3.73 -58.39 37.47
CA THR A 801 -3.67 -58.28 38.93
C THR A 801 -2.74 -57.24 39.60
N CYS A 802 -3.43 -56.24 40.17
CA CYS A 802 -3.38 -55.82 41.58
C CYS A 802 -2.04 -55.39 42.20
N SER A 803 -1.91 -54.09 42.45
CA SER A 803 -2.06 -53.46 43.80
C SER A 803 -1.79 -51.95 43.65
N ARG A 804 -2.78 -51.06 43.86
CA ARG A 804 -2.98 -50.22 45.07
C ARG A 804 -1.65 -49.65 45.58
N VAL A 805 -1.46 -48.32 45.66
CA VAL A 805 -2.08 -47.35 46.59
C VAL A 805 -1.81 -45.94 46.00
N ARG A 806 -2.84 -45.11 45.73
CA ARG A 806 -3.20 -43.83 46.44
C ARG A 806 -1.99 -42.92 46.74
N SER A 807 -2.00 -41.61 46.57
CA SER A 807 -3.09 -40.63 46.67
C SER A 807 -2.53 -39.23 46.38
N ASP A 808 -3.40 -38.38 45.82
CA ASP A 808 -3.62 -36.97 46.15
C ASP A 808 -2.57 -35.90 45.78
N TRP A 809 -2.95 -35.14 44.74
CA TRP A 809 -2.87 -33.66 44.70
C TRP A 809 -3.68 -33.07 45.87
N PRO A 810 -3.32 -31.90 46.45
CA PRO A 810 -3.46 -30.62 45.72
C PRO A 810 -2.48 -29.48 46.09
N GLN A 811 -2.08 -28.68 45.09
CA GLN A 811 -2.40 -27.25 44.95
C GLN A 811 -1.86 -26.72 43.63
#